data_AF-A0A7V4HTU8-F1
#
_entry.id   AF-A0A7V4HTU8-F1
#
_cell.length_a   1.000
_cell.length_b   1.000
_cell.length_c   1.000
_cell.angle_alpha   90.00
_cell.angle_beta   90.00
_cell.angle_gamma   90.00
#
_symmetry.space_group_name_H-M   'P 1'
#
loop_
_entity.id
_entity.type
_entity.pdbx_description
1 polymer ?
#
loop_
_entity_poly.entity_id
_entity_poly.type
_entity_poly.pdbx_seq_one_letter_code
_entity_poly.pdbx_strand_id
1 'polypeptide(L)'
;MGSSLRTALNARQGGDAPRGSGRKTMAPWTRFPALCGLVVAGLLSGAVGCSSSHRSEAPPGGAADPPAVAQANPPATSQSPLQIGRASEPSPGPSGELRGPSPEYVAKGPMPPLPIPAPAPESAASAASATAADVPQAAVAPASPVGSDRPDSIPKSKTATADQAMPAAFLGEPAEGPQPSRRNPLRDENAAPPPSRSALRLHDNDRDSKLSKAAESPSAGEENGHRDSAKKARPGDRPAASGAKTKKGKHSGVPFDPIAVNGKYFENWPKPKLALVMTGRQDGYLEPCGCAGLDRMKGGLMRRHTFFEELRRQRGWEVVGLDVGGLIKGFGRQAELKFQTTVSAMQKMGYDAIGFGEGELRLPTGELVSVAAGVDGKPSPFISANVGLFGFASGLTGTKRVLEAGGRKLGVTAVLGEHYQKQIHNAEIEFAPPEAAIRKVLAELKTQRCDLLVLLAYAPLEETRDLAAKFPDFDVVVAAGVGEPPDKPEKLGEKTLLIEVGEKGMGAVVLGLFDEEPRVRYQRVLLDSRYASSPDIKRLFAAYQDQLKDLGLAGLGVRVAAYPQRELLGPFVGSAKCEPCHEESYRIWKRSGHAKAYATLVEADPPRNFDPECISCHVIGWHPTKYFPYQGGFLSKEKTPHLTDVGCEACHGAGGNHCDAETKNDPALQEKLRKALVVTKAEAEKRFCATCHDLDNSPDFDFATYWPEIEHYEKE
;
A
#
# COMPACT_ATOMS: atom_id res chain seq x y z
N MET A 1 -25.38 43.93 43.49
CA MET A 1 -26.10 43.36 44.65
C MET A 1 -27.51 43.05 44.20
N GLY A 2 -28.10 41.91 44.60
CA GLY A 2 -29.35 41.41 44.00
C GLY A 2 -29.08 40.80 42.59
N SER A 3 -29.49 39.58 42.24
CA SER A 3 -30.40 38.61 42.87
C SER A 3 -31.84 39.11 43.05
N SER A 4 -32.89 38.34 42.73
CA SER A 4 -32.91 36.95 42.21
C SER A 4 -34.31 36.51 41.76
N LEU A 5 -34.40 35.50 40.86
CA LEU A 5 -35.51 34.52 40.78
C LEU A 5 -36.90 35.13 40.43
N ARG A 6 -37.98 34.38 40.10
CA ARG A 6 -38.24 32.96 39.76
C ARG A 6 -39.18 32.99 38.52
N THR A 7 -39.12 32.08 37.54
CA THR A 7 -39.84 30.78 37.50
C THR A 7 -41.32 30.89 37.96
N ALA A 8 -42.34 30.34 37.27
CA ALA A 8 -42.35 29.29 36.25
C ALA A 8 -43.72 29.22 35.50
N LEU A 9 -43.81 28.39 34.45
CA LEU A 9 -44.90 27.41 34.15
C LEU A 9 -46.40 27.86 34.15
N ASN A 10 -47.28 27.45 33.21
CA ASN A 10 -47.13 26.57 32.04
C ASN A 10 -48.36 26.62 31.09
N ALA A 11 -48.20 25.97 29.93
CA ALA A 11 -49.18 25.13 29.23
C ALA A 11 -50.23 25.72 28.25
N ARG A 12 -50.51 24.86 27.25
CA ARG A 12 -51.59 24.83 26.25
C ARG A 12 -51.47 25.77 25.04
N GLN A 13 -51.89 25.38 23.83
CA GLN A 13 -51.85 24.07 23.11
C GLN A 13 -52.42 24.30 21.69
N GLY A 14 -51.83 23.68 20.68
CA GLY A 14 -52.30 23.77 19.28
C GLY A 14 -51.97 25.11 18.58
N GLY A 15 -51.98 25.17 17.25
CA GLY A 15 -52.20 24.06 16.33
C GLY A 15 -52.38 24.52 14.89
N ASP A 16 -51.39 24.21 14.04
CA ASP A 16 -51.40 24.26 12.58
C ASP A 16 -51.67 25.60 11.85
N ALA A 17 -51.40 25.56 10.54
CA ALA A 17 -51.28 26.68 9.60
C ALA A 17 -52.44 26.58 8.54
N PRO A 18 -52.41 27.16 7.30
CA PRO A 18 -51.43 28.03 6.65
C PRO A 18 -52.07 29.20 5.83
N ARG A 19 -51.37 29.65 4.78
CA ARG A 19 -51.74 30.58 3.67
C ARG A 19 -51.44 32.07 3.92
N GLY A 20 -51.00 32.77 2.87
CA GLY A 20 -50.82 34.24 2.88
C GLY A 20 -49.74 34.79 1.93
N SER A 21 -49.99 34.79 0.63
CA SER A 21 -49.11 35.46 -0.35
C SER A 21 -49.44 36.96 -0.50
N GLY A 22 -48.47 37.87 -0.33
CA GLY A 22 -48.68 39.31 -0.58
C GLY A 22 -47.41 40.16 -0.63
N ARG A 23 -47.19 40.86 -1.75
CA ARG A 23 -46.14 41.91 -1.91
C ARG A 23 -46.68 43.30 -1.56
N LYS A 24 -45.81 44.21 -1.07
CA LYS A 24 -45.71 45.66 -1.44
C LYS A 24 -44.53 46.35 -0.69
N THR A 25 -43.51 46.90 -1.37
CA THR A 25 -43.24 48.34 -1.72
C THR A 25 -42.87 49.27 -0.52
N MET A 26 -41.97 50.27 -0.58
CA MET A 26 -41.10 50.85 -1.64
C MET A 26 -39.92 51.71 -1.06
N ALA A 27 -39.07 52.33 -1.91
CA ALA A 27 -37.99 53.30 -1.58
C ALA A 27 -38.43 54.78 -1.88
N PRO A 28 -37.64 55.82 -2.37
CA PRO A 28 -36.20 56.05 -2.72
C PRO A 28 -35.49 57.04 -1.73
N TRP A 29 -34.43 57.86 -1.93
CA TRP A 29 -33.68 58.62 -3.00
C TRP A 29 -32.14 58.35 -2.88
N THR A 30 -31.12 58.79 -3.66
CA THR A 30 -30.76 59.86 -4.66
C THR A 30 -30.42 61.27 -4.11
N ARG A 31 -29.49 62.11 -4.63
CA ARG A 31 -28.97 62.36 -6.02
C ARG A 31 -27.44 62.74 -6.16
N PHE A 32 -27.01 62.79 -7.44
CA PHE A 32 -25.75 63.22 -8.15
C PHE A 32 -25.44 64.75 -8.13
N PRO A 33 -24.38 65.37 -8.79
CA PRO A 33 -23.59 65.00 -10.02
C PRO A 33 -22.06 65.34 -10.02
N ALA A 34 -21.42 65.72 -11.15
CA ALA A 34 -20.68 64.91 -12.17
C ALA A 34 -19.89 65.82 -13.18
N LEU A 35 -18.85 65.35 -13.92
CA LEU A 35 -18.46 65.75 -15.33
C LEU A 35 -17.04 65.32 -15.90
N CYS A 36 -17.05 64.79 -17.15
CA CYS A 36 -16.14 64.87 -18.33
C CYS A 36 -14.60 64.57 -18.40
N GLY A 37 -14.24 63.69 -19.38
CA GLY A 37 -12.92 63.53 -20.06
C GLY A 37 -12.49 62.04 -20.28
N LEU A 38 -12.28 61.39 -21.46
CA LEU A 38 -12.34 61.67 -22.93
C LEU A 38 -10.98 61.87 -23.68
N VAL A 39 -10.86 61.35 -24.93
CA VAL A 39 -9.75 61.44 -25.95
C VAL A 39 -8.63 60.35 -25.81
N VAL A 40 -7.98 59.75 -26.84
CA VAL A 40 -8.28 59.21 -28.22
C VAL A 40 -6.96 58.61 -28.83
N ALA A 41 -6.84 57.78 -29.89
CA ALA A 41 -7.50 56.51 -30.31
C ALA A 41 -6.82 55.92 -31.60
N GLY A 42 -6.67 54.58 -31.76
CA GLY A 42 -6.23 53.88 -33.00
C GLY A 42 -6.06 52.34 -32.79
N LEU A 43 -6.63 51.36 -33.53
CA LEU A 43 -6.83 51.07 -34.98
C LEU A 43 -5.60 50.36 -35.63
N LEU A 44 -5.67 49.24 -36.39
CA LEU A 44 -6.69 48.20 -36.73
C LEU A 44 -5.99 46.79 -36.66
N SER A 45 -6.48 45.59 -37.02
CA SER A 45 -7.74 45.00 -37.60
C SER A 45 -7.74 43.48 -37.23
N GLY A 46 -8.64 42.55 -37.64
CA GLY A 46 -9.88 42.57 -38.43
C GLY A 46 -10.62 41.21 -38.36
N ALA A 47 -11.87 41.12 -38.82
CA ALA A 47 -12.75 39.92 -38.77
C ALA A 47 -12.52 38.97 -39.98
N VAL A 48 -13.20 37.81 -40.22
CA VAL A 48 -14.64 37.42 -40.23
C VAL A 48 -14.74 35.87 -40.12
N GLY A 49 -15.79 35.18 -39.63
CA GLY A 49 -17.02 35.61 -38.94
C GLY A 49 -18.28 34.77 -39.32
N CYS A 50 -19.17 34.50 -38.35
CA CYS A 50 -20.54 33.91 -38.49
C CYS A 50 -20.68 32.45 -39.01
N SER A 51 -21.79 31.73 -38.75
CA SER A 51 -23.02 31.99 -37.96
C SER A 51 -23.60 30.71 -37.32
N SER A 52 -24.61 30.87 -36.45
CA SER A 52 -25.28 29.81 -35.66
C SER A 52 -26.73 29.54 -36.07
N SER A 53 -27.30 28.39 -35.66
CA SER A 53 -28.75 28.17 -35.49
C SER A 53 -29.07 27.00 -34.52
N HIS A 54 -30.35 26.76 -34.22
CA HIS A 54 -30.83 26.04 -33.03
C HIS A 54 -31.41 24.61 -33.25
N ARG A 55 -31.40 23.83 -32.15
CA ARG A 55 -32.40 22.84 -31.65
C ARG A 55 -33.31 22.06 -32.64
N SER A 56 -33.42 20.75 -32.41
CA SER A 56 -34.67 20.09 -31.94
C SER A 56 -34.41 18.62 -31.48
N GLU A 57 -35.46 17.90 -31.05
CA GLU A 57 -35.38 16.64 -30.28
C GLU A 57 -35.89 15.39 -31.03
N ALA A 58 -35.12 14.30 -30.95
CA ALA A 58 -35.60 12.91 -30.72
C ALA A 58 -36.49 12.22 -31.83
N PRO A 59 -37.01 10.97 -31.66
CA PRO A 59 -36.64 9.85 -32.55
C PRO A 59 -37.85 8.96 -32.96
N PRO A 60 -37.76 7.61 -33.08
CA PRO A 60 -36.98 6.74 -33.97
C PRO A 60 -37.87 5.85 -34.89
N GLY A 61 -37.28 4.99 -35.73
CA GLY A 61 -37.91 3.69 -36.08
C GLY A 61 -37.56 3.06 -37.44
N GLY A 62 -37.78 1.74 -37.53
CA GLY A 62 -37.88 0.99 -38.79
C GLY A 62 -36.67 0.14 -39.19
N ALA A 63 -36.87 -1.16 -39.42
CA ALA A 63 -35.90 -2.09 -40.00
C ALA A 63 -36.55 -2.89 -41.14
N ALA A 64 -35.79 -3.20 -42.21
CA ALA A 64 -36.17 -4.16 -43.24
C ALA A 64 -34.96 -4.63 -44.10
N ASP A 65 -34.82 -5.95 -44.24
CA ASP A 65 -34.08 -6.71 -45.26
C ASP A 65 -35.00 -6.97 -46.49
N PRO A 66 -34.61 -7.68 -47.60
CA PRO A 66 -33.32 -7.99 -48.25
C PRO A 66 -33.42 -7.58 -49.78
N PRO A 67 -32.97 -8.29 -50.87
CA PRO A 67 -32.04 -9.42 -51.06
C PRO A 67 -31.02 -9.38 -52.26
N ALA A 68 -29.98 -10.24 -52.12
CA ALA A 68 -29.22 -11.08 -53.08
C ALA A 68 -29.19 -10.88 -54.63
N VAL A 69 -28.05 -11.29 -55.28
CA VAL A 69 -27.98 -12.07 -56.56
C VAL A 69 -26.53 -12.50 -56.95
N ALA A 70 -26.37 -13.66 -57.64
CA ALA A 70 -25.24 -14.20 -58.46
C ALA A 70 -23.76 -14.16 -57.93
N GLN A 71 -22.96 -15.24 -57.88
CA GLN A 71 -22.50 -16.26 -58.87
C GLN A 71 -21.37 -15.83 -59.85
N ALA A 72 -20.19 -16.49 -59.73
CA ALA A 72 -19.19 -16.75 -60.80
C ALA A 72 -18.20 -17.87 -60.35
N ASN A 73 -17.42 -18.45 -61.27
CA ASN A 73 -16.58 -19.67 -61.06
C ASN A 73 -15.08 -19.48 -61.40
N PRO A 74 -14.16 -20.40 -60.98
CA PRO A 74 -12.71 -20.23 -61.06
C PRO A 74 -12.03 -20.88 -62.29
N PRO A 75 -10.73 -20.61 -62.48
CA PRO A 75 -9.68 -21.67 -62.45
C PRO A 75 -8.39 -21.19 -61.72
N ALA A 76 -7.27 -21.92 -61.58
CA ALA A 76 -6.90 -23.34 -61.40
C ALA A 76 -5.34 -23.42 -61.60
N THR A 77 -4.69 -24.57 -61.32
CA THR A 77 -3.26 -24.90 -61.65
C THR A 77 -2.14 -24.12 -60.89
N SER A 78 -0.95 -24.67 -60.58
CA SER A 78 -0.48 -26.10 -60.52
C SER A 78 0.93 -26.27 -59.90
N GLN A 79 1.31 -27.54 -59.64
CA GLN A 79 2.68 -28.12 -59.53
C GLN A 79 3.45 -28.02 -58.19
N SER A 80 4.53 -28.83 -58.08
CA SER A 80 5.08 -29.37 -56.82
C SER A 80 6.64 -29.48 -56.79
N PRO A 81 7.34 -30.54 -56.30
CA PRO A 81 8.13 -30.44 -55.05
C PRO A 81 9.61 -30.90 -55.13
N LEU A 82 10.37 -30.78 -54.02
CA LEU A 82 11.62 -31.51 -53.65
C LEU A 82 11.84 -31.27 -52.11
N GLN A 83 12.28 -32.16 -51.19
CA GLN A 83 13.21 -33.32 -51.14
C GLN A 83 14.72 -32.96 -51.19
N ILE A 84 15.65 -33.49 -50.36
CA ILE A 84 15.65 -34.49 -49.24
C ILE A 84 16.86 -34.25 -48.28
N GLY A 85 16.67 -34.51 -46.96
CA GLY A 85 17.58 -35.31 -46.09
C GLY A 85 18.88 -34.71 -45.47
N ARG A 86 19.62 -35.41 -44.59
CA ARG A 86 19.36 -36.52 -43.61
C ARG A 86 20.61 -36.72 -42.68
N ALA A 87 20.49 -37.54 -41.61
CA ALA A 87 21.54 -38.13 -40.72
C ALA A 87 21.98 -37.29 -39.49
N SER A 88 22.37 -37.85 -38.33
CA SER A 88 22.22 -39.22 -37.74
C SER A 88 22.52 -39.23 -36.22
N GLU A 89 22.05 -40.26 -35.49
CA GLU A 89 22.33 -40.52 -34.06
C GLU A 89 23.60 -41.40 -33.83
N PRO A 90 24.06 -41.58 -32.57
CA PRO A 90 24.06 -42.95 -32.02
C PRO A 90 23.79 -43.11 -30.49
N SER A 91 23.70 -44.37 -30.04
CA SER A 91 23.61 -44.89 -28.65
C SER A 91 24.15 -46.36 -28.65
N PRO A 92 24.29 -47.13 -27.53
CA PRO A 92 23.98 -46.90 -26.10
C PRO A 92 25.18 -47.21 -25.13
N GLY A 93 24.91 -47.39 -23.82
CA GLY A 93 25.90 -47.70 -22.75
C GLY A 93 26.22 -49.19 -22.53
N PRO A 94 26.90 -49.57 -21.40
CA PRO A 94 26.13 -50.17 -20.28
C PRO A 94 26.67 -49.98 -18.83
N SER A 95 25.76 -50.24 -17.88
CA SER A 95 25.82 -50.74 -16.47
C SER A 95 27.11 -50.74 -15.60
N GLY A 96 26.95 -50.31 -14.35
CA GLY A 96 27.84 -50.52 -13.18
C GLY A 96 27.10 -50.23 -11.85
N GLU A 97 27.53 -50.75 -10.70
CA GLU A 97 26.66 -50.92 -9.50
C GLU A 97 27.28 -50.48 -8.13
N LEU A 98 26.41 -50.32 -7.12
CA LEU A 98 26.63 -50.36 -5.65
C LEU A 98 27.12 -49.11 -4.85
N ARG A 99 26.27 -48.75 -3.87
CA ARG A 99 26.53 -48.28 -2.46
C ARG A 99 27.22 -46.91 -2.18
N GLY A 100 26.65 -46.17 -1.23
CA GLY A 100 27.32 -45.13 -0.41
C GLY A 100 27.83 -45.71 0.93
N PRO A 101 28.05 -44.91 2.01
CA PRO A 101 27.66 -43.50 2.25
C PRO A 101 28.86 -42.55 2.51
N SER A 102 28.59 -41.37 3.09
CA SER A 102 29.54 -40.32 3.48
C SER A 102 30.65 -40.77 4.45
N PRO A 103 31.75 -40.01 4.53
CA PRO A 103 32.04 -39.35 5.81
C PRO A 103 32.49 -37.88 5.69
N GLU A 104 32.85 -37.32 6.85
CA GLU A 104 33.09 -35.91 7.18
C GLU A 104 34.56 -35.45 7.12
N TYR A 105 34.77 -34.13 7.18
CA TYR A 105 35.98 -33.39 7.63
C TYR A 105 37.35 -33.64 6.93
N VAL A 106 37.95 -32.55 6.40
CA VAL A 106 39.17 -31.88 6.95
C VAL A 106 39.56 -30.71 6.02
N ALA A 107 39.95 -29.58 6.60
CA ALA A 107 40.40 -28.39 5.85
C ALA A 107 41.89 -28.45 5.45
N LYS A 108 42.24 -27.91 4.27
CA LYS A 108 43.60 -27.50 3.89
C LYS A 108 43.56 -26.16 3.13
N GLY A 109 44.68 -25.44 3.18
CA GLY A 109 44.82 -24.06 2.71
C GLY A 109 44.86 -23.87 1.17
N PRO A 110 45.02 -22.62 0.72
CA PRO A 110 44.76 -22.21 -0.66
C PRO A 110 45.82 -22.66 -1.67
N MET A 111 45.38 -22.87 -2.92
CA MET A 111 46.25 -22.98 -4.10
C MET A 111 46.30 -21.64 -4.86
N PRO A 112 47.39 -21.37 -5.61
CA PRO A 112 47.59 -20.09 -6.29
C PRO A 112 46.76 -19.94 -7.58
N PRO A 113 46.48 -18.70 -8.02
CA PRO A 113 45.81 -18.43 -9.30
C PRO A 113 46.73 -18.73 -10.50
N LEU A 114 46.14 -19.22 -11.58
CA LEU A 114 46.78 -19.37 -12.89
C LEU A 114 46.63 -18.10 -13.74
N PRO A 115 47.53 -17.85 -14.73
CA PRO A 115 47.78 -16.50 -15.24
C PRO A 115 46.78 -16.00 -16.31
N ILE A 116 46.63 -14.68 -16.35
CA ILE A 116 45.92 -13.92 -17.38
C ILE A 116 46.90 -13.66 -18.55
N PRO A 117 46.51 -13.87 -19.82
CA PRO A 117 47.33 -13.47 -20.98
C PRO A 117 47.30 -11.94 -21.19
N ALA A 118 48.47 -11.35 -21.39
CA ALA A 118 48.64 -9.92 -21.66
C ALA A 118 48.52 -9.58 -23.17
N PRO A 119 48.18 -8.32 -23.55
CA PRO A 119 47.91 -7.93 -24.93
C PRO A 119 49.18 -7.64 -25.76
N ALA A 120 48.99 -7.53 -27.08
CA ALA A 120 49.99 -7.13 -28.09
C ALA A 120 49.36 -6.07 -29.04
N PRO A 121 50.14 -5.28 -29.80
CA PRO A 121 50.38 -3.90 -29.39
C PRO A 121 49.85 -2.83 -30.36
N GLU A 122 49.91 -1.57 -29.93
CA GLU A 122 49.59 -0.38 -30.72
C GLU A 122 50.53 -0.17 -31.92
N SER A 123 50.04 0.53 -32.94
CA SER A 123 50.85 1.24 -33.94
C SER A 123 50.30 2.65 -34.14
N ALA A 124 51.15 3.61 -34.51
CA ALA A 124 50.93 5.03 -34.23
C ALA A 124 50.96 5.95 -35.45
N ALA A 125 50.69 7.24 -35.21
CA ALA A 125 50.64 8.38 -36.12
C ALA A 125 49.35 8.49 -36.98
N SER A 126 48.91 9.68 -37.41
CA SER A 126 49.51 11.02 -37.28
C SER A 126 48.46 12.10 -36.93
N ALA A 127 48.90 13.34 -36.68
CA ALA A 127 48.04 14.46 -36.32
C ALA A 127 47.74 15.40 -37.51
N ALA A 128 46.52 15.95 -37.55
CA ALA A 128 46.15 17.09 -38.38
C ALA A 128 45.02 17.89 -37.67
N SER A 129 44.84 19.16 -38.04
CA SER A 129 43.85 20.09 -37.46
C SER A 129 43.25 20.95 -38.55
N ALA A 130 41.91 21.13 -38.56
CA ALA A 130 41.22 22.28 -39.18
C ALA A 130 39.68 22.27 -38.95
N THR A 131 39.16 23.42 -38.51
CA THR A 131 37.90 24.12 -38.91
C THR A 131 36.53 23.41 -39.05
N ALA A 132 35.47 24.16 -38.75
CA ALA A 132 34.05 23.78 -38.89
C ALA A 132 33.41 24.18 -40.23
N ALA A 133 32.33 23.51 -40.63
CA ALA A 133 31.09 24.10 -41.19
C ALA A 133 29.96 23.07 -41.45
N ASP A 134 28.71 23.51 -41.22
CA ASP A 134 27.40 23.14 -41.80
C ASP A 134 27.07 21.75 -42.42
N VAL A 135 26.04 21.11 -41.86
CA VAL A 135 24.97 20.37 -42.59
C VAL A 135 23.62 20.65 -41.87
N PRO A 136 22.49 20.93 -42.57
CA PRO A 136 21.30 21.52 -41.95
C PRO A 136 20.21 20.53 -41.45
N GLN A 137 19.17 21.10 -40.84
CA GLN A 137 18.00 20.43 -40.27
C GLN A 137 17.08 19.74 -41.30
N ALA A 138 16.36 18.71 -40.86
CA ALA A 138 15.09 18.26 -41.44
C ALA A 138 14.06 18.05 -40.31
N ALA A 139 12.78 18.37 -40.55
CA ALA A 139 11.76 18.52 -39.51
C ALA A 139 10.87 17.27 -39.31
N VAL A 140 10.05 17.30 -38.25
CA VAL A 140 9.21 16.17 -37.77
C VAL A 140 7.73 16.58 -37.72
N ALA A 141 6.84 15.58 -37.76
CA ALA A 141 5.41 15.60 -37.40
C ALA A 141 4.40 16.14 -38.44
N PRO A 142 3.08 15.88 -38.32
CA PRO A 142 2.39 14.82 -37.54
C PRO A 142 1.37 13.99 -38.36
N ALA A 143 0.80 12.93 -37.76
CA ALA A 143 -0.43 12.28 -38.27
C ALA A 143 -1.30 11.66 -37.14
N SER A 144 -2.59 12.03 -37.10
CA SER A 144 -3.71 11.52 -36.27
C SER A 144 -4.98 12.30 -36.71
N PRO A 145 -6.24 11.79 -36.60
CA PRO A 145 -6.76 11.00 -35.47
C PRO A 145 -7.79 9.87 -35.74
N VAL A 146 -7.89 8.94 -34.76
CA VAL A 146 -9.09 8.33 -34.11
C VAL A 146 -10.35 7.90 -34.90
N GLY A 147 -10.75 6.63 -34.71
CA GLY A 147 -12.17 6.15 -34.67
C GLY A 147 -12.65 5.24 -35.83
N SER A 148 -13.54 4.26 -35.66
CA SER A 148 -14.10 3.63 -34.44
C SER A 148 -14.78 2.25 -34.73
N ASP A 149 -15.14 1.52 -33.66
CA ASP A 149 -16.20 0.47 -33.57
C ASP A 149 -16.03 -0.98 -34.11
N ARG A 150 -16.85 -1.87 -33.53
CA ARG A 150 -17.08 -3.32 -33.82
C ARG A 150 -18.55 -3.54 -34.20
N PRO A 151 -18.97 -4.73 -34.71
CA PRO A 151 -19.55 -5.72 -33.78
C PRO A 151 -19.31 -7.22 -34.13
N ASP A 152 -19.89 -8.09 -33.32
CA ASP A 152 -19.74 -9.55 -33.25
C ASP A 152 -20.30 -10.37 -34.43
N SER A 153 -19.89 -11.65 -34.57
CA SER A 153 -20.79 -12.81 -34.36
C SER A 153 -20.11 -14.18 -34.57
N ILE A 154 -20.85 -15.26 -34.27
CA ILE A 154 -20.38 -16.66 -34.10
C ILE A 154 -20.92 -17.57 -35.22
N PRO A 155 -20.16 -18.57 -35.70
CA PRO A 155 -20.73 -19.80 -36.25
C PRO A 155 -20.60 -21.00 -35.29
N LYS A 156 -21.62 -21.86 -35.23
CA LYS A 156 -21.64 -23.12 -34.47
C LYS A 156 -21.68 -24.33 -35.42
N SER A 157 -20.92 -25.37 -35.11
CA SER A 157 -21.09 -26.74 -35.62
C SER A 157 -20.59 -27.70 -34.50
N LYS A 158 -21.25 -28.78 -34.07
CA LYS A 158 -22.01 -29.87 -34.74
C LYS A 158 -21.17 -30.66 -35.75
N THR A 159 -21.10 -32.00 -35.77
CA THR A 159 -21.47 -33.07 -34.80
C THR A 159 -20.83 -34.38 -35.32
N ALA A 160 -20.11 -35.12 -34.48
CA ALA A 160 -19.61 -36.49 -34.76
C ALA A 160 -19.26 -37.15 -33.40
N THR A 161 -20.08 -38.04 -32.86
CA THR A 161 -20.08 -39.54 -33.00
C THR A 161 -19.03 -40.26 -32.14
N ALA A 162 -19.39 -41.44 -31.63
CA ALA A 162 -18.69 -42.14 -30.56
C ALA A 162 -17.77 -43.28 -31.05
N ASP A 163 -17.14 -43.95 -30.07
CA ASP A 163 -16.44 -45.24 -30.13
C ASP A 163 -15.23 -45.39 -31.06
N GLN A 164 -14.04 -45.44 -30.44
CA GLN A 164 -13.22 -46.65 -30.53
C GLN A 164 -12.31 -46.83 -29.30
N ALA A 165 -11.98 -48.09 -29.02
CA ALA A 165 -11.47 -48.54 -27.72
C ALA A 165 -10.00 -48.22 -27.45
N MET A 166 -9.66 -48.12 -26.16
CA MET A 166 -8.29 -48.30 -25.64
C MET A 166 -8.20 -49.67 -24.94
N PRO A 167 -7.10 -50.42 -25.10
CA PRO A 167 -6.95 -51.75 -24.50
C PRO A 167 -6.72 -51.68 -22.98
N ALA A 168 -7.16 -52.71 -22.28
CA ALA A 168 -7.08 -52.82 -20.82
C ALA A 168 -5.97 -53.76 -20.33
N ALA A 169 -5.78 -53.77 -19.01
CA ALA A 169 -5.03 -54.71 -18.18
C ALA A 169 -3.51 -54.54 -18.06
N PHE A 170 -3.09 -54.10 -16.87
CA PHE A 170 -2.54 -55.07 -15.92
C PHE A 170 -3.23 -54.92 -14.56
N LEU A 171 -3.45 -56.03 -13.84
CA LEU A 171 -4.19 -56.06 -12.57
C LEU A 171 -3.25 -56.28 -11.39
N GLY A 172 -3.61 -55.72 -10.23
CA GLY A 172 -2.90 -55.89 -8.97
C GLY A 172 -3.64 -55.22 -7.82
N GLU A 173 -4.51 -55.98 -7.14
CA GLU A 173 -5.13 -55.58 -5.87
C GLU A 173 -4.22 -55.99 -4.68
N PRO A 174 -4.59 -55.83 -3.39
CA PRO A 174 -3.94 -54.80 -2.59
C PRO A 174 -3.11 -55.37 -1.43
N ALA A 175 -2.25 -54.52 -0.86
CA ALA A 175 -1.64 -54.75 0.44
C ALA A 175 -2.21 -53.75 1.46
N GLU A 176 -2.92 -54.24 2.47
CA GLU A 176 -3.47 -53.42 3.55
C GLU A 176 -2.35 -52.91 4.48
N GLY A 177 -2.44 -51.63 4.85
CA GLY A 177 -1.53 -51.01 5.82
C GLY A 177 -1.98 -49.58 6.15
N PRO A 178 -1.90 -49.13 7.42
CA PRO A 178 -2.45 -47.84 7.84
C PRO A 178 -1.60 -46.67 7.33
N GLN A 179 -1.97 -46.12 6.17
CA GLN A 179 -1.45 -44.86 5.66
C GLN A 179 -1.86 -43.70 6.60
N PRO A 180 -0.92 -42.86 7.08
CA PRO A 180 -1.25 -41.74 7.96
C PRO A 180 -2.04 -40.66 7.21
N SER A 181 -2.95 -39.98 7.92
CA SER A 181 -3.82 -38.96 7.34
C SER A 181 -3.02 -37.80 6.73
N ARG A 182 -3.29 -37.50 5.45
CA ARG A 182 -2.67 -36.36 4.75
C ARG A 182 -3.13 -35.05 5.40
N ARG A 183 -2.19 -34.14 5.64
CA ARG A 183 -2.37 -32.95 6.48
C ARG A 183 -3.02 -31.80 5.71
N ASN A 184 -3.73 -30.94 6.43
CA ASN A 184 -4.47 -29.80 5.90
C ASN A 184 -3.59 -28.52 5.92
N PRO A 185 -3.34 -27.85 4.77
CA PRO A 185 -2.51 -26.63 4.70
C PRO A 185 -2.99 -25.44 5.54
N LEU A 186 -4.29 -25.36 5.87
CA LEU A 186 -4.87 -24.32 6.74
C LEU A 186 -4.96 -24.78 8.21
N ARG A 187 -4.44 -25.97 8.52
CA ARG A 187 -4.35 -26.56 9.87
C ARG A 187 -2.91 -26.93 10.24
N ASP A 188 -1.93 -26.45 9.49
CA ASP A 188 -0.52 -26.77 9.70
C ASP A 188 -0.03 -26.10 11.00
N GLU A 189 0.23 -26.90 12.03
CA GLU A 189 0.56 -26.39 13.38
C GLU A 189 1.96 -25.79 13.45
N ASN A 190 2.78 -26.02 12.41
CA ASN A 190 4.10 -25.41 12.23
C ASN A 190 4.08 -24.15 11.34
N ALA A 191 2.90 -23.72 10.83
CA ALA A 191 2.75 -22.39 10.25
C ALA A 191 2.82 -21.35 11.38
N ALA A 192 4.03 -20.89 11.69
CA ALA A 192 4.26 -19.89 12.72
C ALA A 192 3.36 -18.66 12.47
N PRO A 193 2.66 -18.14 13.50
CA PRO A 193 1.90 -16.92 13.35
C PRO A 193 2.85 -15.78 12.93
N PRO A 194 2.37 -14.78 12.16
CA PRO A 194 3.15 -13.57 11.94
C PRO A 194 3.57 -13.02 13.31
N PRO A 195 4.86 -12.69 13.53
CA PRO A 195 5.39 -12.49 14.87
C PRO A 195 4.64 -11.36 15.57
N SER A 196 3.87 -11.73 16.60
CA SER A 196 3.21 -10.75 17.45
C SER A 196 4.31 -9.94 18.16
N ARG A 197 4.46 -8.66 17.77
CA ARG A 197 5.34 -7.70 18.45
C ARG A 197 4.82 -7.52 19.88
N SER A 198 5.29 -8.38 20.78
CA SER A 198 4.75 -8.56 22.11
C SER A 198 4.95 -7.31 22.97
N ALA A 199 3.84 -6.63 23.26
CA ALA A 199 3.73 -5.61 24.30
C ALA A 199 4.90 -4.61 24.37
N LEU A 200 4.98 -3.71 23.39
CA LEU A 200 5.60 -2.39 23.61
C LEU A 200 4.82 -1.67 24.72
N ARG A 201 5.22 -1.89 25.97
CA ARG A 201 4.78 -1.07 27.10
C ARG A 201 5.30 0.34 26.86
N LEU A 202 4.38 1.27 26.63
CA LEU A 202 4.65 2.70 26.81
C LEU A 202 5.32 2.88 28.18
N HIS A 203 6.52 3.44 28.19
CA HIS A 203 7.24 3.72 29.43
C HIS A 203 6.75 5.06 29.97
N ASP A 204 5.91 5.00 31.00
CA ASP A 204 5.53 6.18 31.78
C ASP A 204 6.81 6.76 32.43
N ASN A 205 7.18 7.98 32.02
CA ASN A 205 8.37 8.67 32.50
C ASN A 205 8.06 9.44 33.80
N ASP A 206 7.81 8.73 34.89
CA ASP A 206 7.75 9.35 36.22
C ASP A 206 9.15 9.69 36.74
N ARG A 207 9.26 10.87 37.36
CA ARG A 207 10.53 11.41 37.90
C ARG A 207 10.68 11.12 39.39
N ASP A 208 11.92 10.94 39.83
CA ASP A 208 12.26 10.77 41.25
C ASP A 208 11.71 11.86 42.18
N SER A 209 11.03 11.43 43.25
CA SER A 209 10.89 12.20 44.50
C SER A 209 11.07 11.32 45.75
N LYS A 210 12.33 10.90 45.95
CA LYS A 210 13.02 10.58 47.23
C LYS A 210 12.20 10.50 48.54
N LEU A 211 12.50 9.45 49.32
CA LEU A 211 12.37 9.32 50.80
C LEU A 211 10.92 9.21 51.36
N SER A 212 10.63 8.52 52.48
CA SER A 212 11.36 7.44 53.19
C SER A 212 10.49 6.81 54.30
N LYS A 213 10.60 5.48 54.48
CA LYS A 213 10.32 4.67 55.71
C LYS A 213 9.13 5.02 56.65
N ALA A 214 8.33 3.98 56.94
CA ALA A 214 7.59 3.74 58.21
C ALA A 214 6.44 4.71 58.56
N ALA A 215 5.41 4.33 59.34
CA ALA A 215 4.84 3.02 59.68
C ALA A 215 3.40 3.23 60.22
N GLU A 216 2.78 2.18 60.78
CA GLU A 216 1.69 2.22 61.76
C GLU A 216 0.28 2.72 61.33
N SER A 217 -0.67 1.79 61.39
CA SER A 217 -2.09 1.99 61.75
C SER A 217 -2.21 2.03 63.30
N PRO A 218 -3.37 2.23 63.99
CA PRO A 218 -4.76 2.09 63.50
C PRO A 218 -5.82 3.05 64.14
N SER A 219 -7.11 2.68 64.00
CA SER A 219 -8.25 3.04 64.89
C SER A 219 -8.76 4.49 64.88
N ALA A 220 -10.00 4.84 65.27
CA ALA A 220 -11.27 4.09 65.40
C ALA A 220 -12.45 5.10 65.48
N GLY A 221 -13.70 4.61 65.56
CA GLY A 221 -14.94 5.38 65.75
C GLY A 221 -16.02 4.89 64.76
N GLU A 222 -17.08 4.19 65.14
CA GLU A 222 -18.16 4.50 66.10
C GLU A 222 -19.13 5.60 65.62
N GLU A 223 -20.47 5.46 65.68
CA GLU A 223 -21.30 4.25 65.79
C GLU A 223 -22.79 4.62 65.49
N ASN A 224 -23.71 3.65 65.62
CA ASN A 224 -25.18 3.77 65.73
C ASN A 224 -26.01 4.19 64.48
N GLY A 225 -27.22 3.63 64.27
CA GLY A 225 -27.80 2.46 64.93
C GLY A 225 -29.33 2.38 64.97
N HIS A 226 -29.95 1.57 64.09
CA HIS A 226 -31.27 0.88 64.20
C HIS A 226 -31.37 -0.08 62.99
N ARG A 227 -31.79 -1.36 63.05
CA ARG A 227 -32.91 -2.06 63.73
C ARG A 227 -34.30 -1.60 63.22
N ASP A 228 -35.22 -2.48 62.78
CA ASP A 228 -35.32 -3.93 63.06
C ASP A 228 -36.03 -4.81 61.96
N SER A 229 -35.75 -6.12 62.02
CA SER A 229 -36.60 -7.29 61.68
C SER A 229 -37.31 -7.47 60.31
N ALA A 230 -36.53 -7.93 59.32
CA ALA A 230 -36.69 -9.18 58.54
C ALA A 230 -38.08 -9.83 58.19
N LYS A 231 -38.26 -10.19 56.89
CA LYS A 231 -38.51 -11.60 56.45
C LYS A 231 -38.49 -11.87 54.91
N LYS A 232 -37.84 -12.98 54.52
CA LYS A 232 -38.04 -13.87 53.35
C LYS A 232 -38.06 -13.31 51.90
N ALA A 233 -36.86 -13.18 51.33
CA ALA A 233 -36.36 -13.75 50.07
C ALA A 233 -37.32 -14.18 48.91
N ARG A 234 -36.98 -13.69 47.70
CA ARG A 234 -36.94 -14.46 46.45
C ARG A 234 -35.59 -14.17 45.74
N PRO A 235 -34.99 -15.12 44.99
CA PRO A 235 -33.77 -14.86 44.24
C PRO A 235 -34.08 -14.15 42.92
N GLY A 236 -33.68 -12.88 42.83
CA GLY A 236 -33.70 -12.05 41.62
C GLY A 236 -32.57 -11.02 41.69
N ASP A 237 -32.17 -10.51 40.54
CA ASP A 237 -31.23 -9.39 40.34
C ASP A 237 -29.86 -9.50 41.04
N ARG A 238 -28.86 -9.98 40.28
CA ARG A 238 -27.47 -9.54 40.52
C ARG A 238 -27.39 -8.06 40.16
N PRO A 239 -26.79 -7.18 41.00
CA PRO A 239 -26.66 -5.77 40.67
C PRO A 239 -25.78 -5.58 39.43
N ALA A 240 -26.19 -4.68 38.54
CA ALA A 240 -25.45 -4.38 37.33
C ALA A 240 -24.11 -3.70 37.68
N ALA A 241 -23.00 -4.41 37.46
CA ALA A 241 -21.66 -3.85 37.58
C ALA A 241 -21.41 -2.88 36.41
N SER A 242 -21.78 -1.62 36.58
CA SER A 242 -21.62 -0.52 35.60
C SER A 242 -20.17 -0.04 35.43
N GLY A 243 -19.22 -0.98 35.37
CA GLY A 243 -17.84 -0.76 34.94
C GLY A 243 -17.77 -0.51 33.44
N ALA A 244 -18.36 0.60 32.99
CA ALA A 244 -18.38 1.01 31.59
C ALA A 244 -16.96 1.37 31.12
N LYS A 245 -16.23 0.36 30.61
CA LYS A 245 -14.98 0.56 29.87
C LYS A 245 -15.26 1.57 28.76
N THR A 246 -14.58 2.71 28.78
CA THR A 246 -14.66 3.68 27.70
C THR A 246 -14.17 3.03 26.41
N LYS A 247 -15.07 2.86 25.43
CA LYS A 247 -14.71 2.39 24.09
C LYS A 247 -13.64 3.32 23.53
N LYS A 248 -12.55 2.77 23.00
CA LYS A 248 -11.52 3.53 22.27
C LYS A 248 -11.84 3.52 20.77
N GLY A 249 -11.22 4.42 20.02
CA GLY A 249 -11.45 4.57 18.57
C GLY A 249 -12.85 5.08 18.20
N LYS A 250 -13.30 4.70 17.01
CA LYS A 250 -14.47 5.25 16.28
C LYS A 250 -15.81 5.13 17.01
N HIS A 251 -15.88 4.27 18.04
CA HIS A 251 -17.08 4.02 18.85
C HIS A 251 -17.00 4.63 20.26
N SER A 252 -16.02 5.50 20.52
CA SER A 252 -15.86 6.25 21.77
C SER A 252 -16.89 7.37 21.98
N GLY A 253 -17.42 7.93 20.88
CA GLY A 253 -18.28 9.11 20.92
C GLY A 253 -17.56 10.44 21.18
N VAL A 254 -16.23 10.43 21.34
CA VAL A 254 -15.40 11.62 21.57
C VAL A 254 -14.61 11.93 20.29
N PRO A 255 -14.71 13.14 19.70
CA PRO A 255 -13.90 13.53 18.56
C PRO A 255 -12.40 13.40 18.85
N PHE A 256 -11.65 12.79 17.94
CA PHE A 256 -10.20 12.68 18.08
C PHE A 256 -9.53 14.03 17.78
N ASP A 257 -8.83 14.58 18.78
CA ASP A 257 -7.92 15.72 18.60
C ASP A 257 -6.48 15.21 18.35
N PRO A 258 -5.96 15.32 17.10
CA PRO A 258 -4.59 14.94 16.79
C PRO A 258 -3.53 15.81 17.50
N ILE A 259 -3.84 17.07 17.80
CA ILE A 259 -2.91 18.01 18.43
C ILE A 259 -2.78 17.71 19.92
N ALA A 260 -3.87 17.35 20.60
CA ALA A 260 -3.84 16.93 22.00
C ALA A 260 -3.12 15.59 22.20
N VAL A 261 -3.16 14.67 21.22
CA VAL A 261 -2.58 13.32 21.36
C VAL A 261 -1.16 13.21 20.79
N ASN A 262 -0.89 13.75 19.61
CA ASN A 262 0.44 13.71 18.97
C ASN A 262 1.27 14.98 19.22
N GLY A 263 0.74 15.93 20.00
CA GLY A 263 1.38 17.21 20.28
C GLY A 263 1.32 18.23 19.15
N LYS A 264 1.85 19.43 19.43
CA LYS A 264 2.17 20.46 18.43
C LYS A 264 3.61 20.27 17.95
N TYR A 265 3.93 20.89 16.82
CA TYR A 265 5.28 20.90 16.23
C TYR A 265 5.74 22.34 15.92
N PHE A 266 7.06 22.54 15.89
CA PHE A 266 7.70 23.84 15.59
C PHE A 266 7.28 25.00 16.51
N GLU A 267 6.81 24.73 17.74
CA GLU A 267 6.54 25.79 18.70
C GLU A 267 7.84 26.55 19.03
N ASN A 268 7.77 27.89 18.93
CA ASN A 268 8.90 28.80 19.15
C ASN A 268 10.10 28.57 18.20
N TRP A 269 9.89 27.95 17.03
CA TRP A 269 10.87 27.99 15.94
C TRP A 269 10.72 29.31 15.17
N PRO A 270 11.78 30.14 15.03
CA PRO A 270 11.81 31.19 14.01
C PRO A 270 11.89 30.54 12.62
N LYS A 271 11.93 31.35 11.55
CA LYS A 271 12.25 30.82 10.22
C LYS A 271 13.70 30.30 10.20
N PRO A 272 13.95 29.00 9.93
CA PRO A 272 15.30 28.49 9.72
C PRO A 272 15.90 29.07 8.43
N LYS A 273 17.23 29.04 8.31
CA LYS A 273 17.92 29.22 7.02
C LYS A 273 17.50 28.14 6.04
N LEU A 274 17.49 26.90 6.53
CA LEU A 274 17.17 25.70 5.78
C LEU A 274 16.53 24.67 6.72
N ALA A 275 15.47 24.02 6.28
CA ALA A 275 14.92 22.83 6.90
C ALA A 275 15.20 21.60 6.04
N LEU A 276 15.81 20.57 6.62
CA LEU A 276 15.93 19.26 6.00
C LEU A 276 14.74 18.42 6.43
N VAL A 277 13.92 17.97 5.48
CA VAL A 277 12.80 17.06 5.73
C VAL A 277 13.22 15.66 5.31
N MET A 278 13.34 14.76 6.27
CA MET A 278 13.83 13.39 6.07
C MET A 278 12.68 12.39 6.26
N THR A 279 12.53 11.50 5.28
CA THR A 279 11.57 10.38 5.29
C THR A 279 12.23 9.08 4.83
N GLY A 280 11.47 7.99 4.85
CA GLY A 280 11.92 6.68 4.38
C GLY A 280 10.89 5.60 4.65
N ARG A 281 11.20 4.36 4.24
CA ARG A 281 10.43 3.15 4.59
C ARG A 281 8.93 3.31 4.39
N GLN A 282 8.52 3.92 3.28
CA GLN A 282 7.12 4.02 2.91
C GLN A 282 6.51 2.63 2.64
N ASP A 283 7.31 1.64 2.23
CA ASP A 283 6.92 0.23 2.13
C ASP A 283 5.63 -0.02 1.29
N GLY A 284 5.33 0.86 0.34
CA GLY A 284 4.15 0.79 -0.54
C GLY A 284 2.91 1.56 -0.06
N TYR A 285 2.98 2.27 1.07
CA TYR A 285 1.86 3.01 1.66
C TYR A 285 1.63 4.36 0.96
N LEU A 286 0.78 4.34 -0.08
CA LEU A 286 0.29 5.56 -0.73
C LEU A 286 -0.66 6.37 0.20
N GLU A 287 -1.36 5.66 1.08
CA GLU A 287 -2.38 6.15 2.00
C GLU A 287 -1.92 6.07 3.48
N PRO A 288 -2.63 6.71 4.43
CA PRO A 288 -2.32 6.56 5.86
C PRO A 288 -2.41 5.10 6.33
N CYS A 289 -1.53 4.69 7.24
CA CYS A 289 -1.59 3.39 7.90
C CYS A 289 -2.63 3.37 9.04
N GLY A 290 -3.33 2.24 9.20
CA GLY A 290 -4.17 1.94 10.37
C GLY A 290 -3.46 2.20 11.71
N CYS A 291 -2.23 1.70 11.86
CA CYS A 291 -1.18 1.84 12.87
C CYS A 291 -1.46 2.46 14.27
N ALA A 292 -2.30 3.48 14.41
CA ALA A 292 -2.63 4.17 15.66
C ALA A 292 -4.14 4.15 16.04
N GLY A 293 -5.01 3.62 15.17
CA GLY A 293 -6.49 3.66 15.26
C GLY A 293 -7.12 4.26 13.99
N LEU A 294 -8.36 3.93 13.65
CA LEU A 294 -9.01 4.36 12.40
C LEU A 294 -9.23 5.88 12.33
N ASP A 295 -9.57 6.53 13.44
CA ASP A 295 -9.65 7.99 13.49
C ASP A 295 -8.27 8.66 13.56
N ARG A 296 -7.22 7.87 13.78
CA ARG A 296 -5.87 8.26 14.21
C ARG A 296 -4.78 7.93 13.20
N MET A 297 -5.15 7.33 12.06
CA MET A 297 -4.25 6.83 11.02
C MET A 297 -3.18 7.86 10.67
N LYS A 298 -1.96 7.40 10.36
CA LYS A 298 -0.77 8.27 10.16
C LYS A 298 -0.11 7.97 8.82
N GLY A 299 0.45 8.99 8.16
CA GLY A 299 1.17 8.84 6.89
C GLY A 299 0.35 9.18 5.64
N GLY A 300 0.68 8.52 4.53
CA GLY A 300 0.07 8.74 3.22
C GLY A 300 0.65 9.94 2.46
N LEU A 301 0.87 9.76 1.15
CA LEU A 301 1.47 10.76 0.26
C LEU A 301 0.62 12.05 0.18
N MET A 302 -0.71 11.92 0.27
CA MET A 302 -1.64 13.05 0.26
C MET A 302 -1.41 14.03 1.42
N ARG A 303 -1.09 13.52 2.62
CA ARG A 303 -0.77 14.37 3.78
C ARG A 303 0.65 14.86 3.75
N ARG A 304 1.61 14.02 3.31
CA ARG A 304 3.01 14.42 3.14
C ARG A 304 3.15 15.62 2.21
N HIS A 305 2.41 15.65 1.10
CA HIS A 305 2.39 16.81 0.19
C HIS A 305 1.83 18.07 0.87
N THR A 306 0.73 17.96 1.61
CA THR A 306 0.16 19.09 2.37
C THR A 306 1.13 19.62 3.43
N PHE A 307 1.92 18.75 4.05
CA PHE A 307 2.98 19.12 4.97
C PHE A 307 4.14 19.87 4.29
N PHE A 308 4.69 19.37 3.18
CA PHE A 308 5.71 20.09 2.41
C PHE A 308 5.22 21.48 1.93
N GLU A 309 3.94 21.58 1.56
CA GLU A 309 3.27 22.83 1.20
C GLU A 309 3.06 23.78 2.40
N GLU A 310 2.77 23.26 3.59
CA GLU A 310 2.73 24.04 4.84
C GLU A 310 4.09 24.72 5.07
N LEU A 311 5.18 23.93 5.03
CA LEU A 311 6.53 24.45 5.26
C LEU A 311 6.94 25.50 4.21
N ARG A 312 6.80 25.17 2.91
CA ARG A 312 7.28 26.05 1.83
C ARG A 312 6.39 27.27 1.60
N ARG A 313 5.05 27.14 1.62
CA ARG A 313 4.13 28.23 1.23
C ARG A 313 3.50 28.96 2.42
N GLN A 314 3.16 28.27 3.50
CA GLN A 314 2.50 28.91 4.66
C GLN A 314 3.53 29.47 5.65
N ARG A 315 4.62 28.73 5.91
CA ARG A 315 5.73 29.19 6.76
C ARG A 315 6.83 29.92 5.99
N GLY A 316 6.85 29.80 4.66
CA GLY A 316 7.85 30.45 3.80
C GLY A 316 9.28 29.93 4.03
N TRP A 317 9.44 28.66 4.42
CA TRP A 317 10.74 28.06 4.72
C TRP A 317 11.44 27.53 3.47
N GLU A 318 12.77 27.67 3.45
CA GLU A 318 13.60 26.90 2.52
C GLU A 318 13.61 25.43 2.98
N VAL A 319 13.27 24.50 2.09
CA VAL A 319 13.10 23.08 2.44
C VAL A 319 13.79 22.20 1.40
N VAL A 320 14.74 21.39 1.87
CA VAL A 320 15.34 20.28 1.11
C VAL A 320 14.69 18.96 1.55
N GLY A 321 14.17 18.20 0.59
CA GLY A 321 13.52 16.91 0.81
C GLY A 321 14.47 15.74 0.58
N LEU A 322 14.66 14.90 1.60
CA LEU A 322 15.56 13.75 1.61
C LEU A 322 14.76 12.48 1.94
N ASP A 323 14.97 11.40 1.20
CA ASP A 323 14.38 10.09 1.52
C ASP A 323 15.44 8.98 1.54
N VAL A 324 15.38 8.08 2.54
CA VAL A 324 16.36 7.00 2.67
C VAL A 324 16.13 5.83 1.70
N GLY A 325 14.96 5.75 1.06
CA GLY A 325 14.52 4.61 0.25
C GLY A 325 13.59 3.66 1.01
N GLY A 326 13.21 2.57 0.34
CA GLY A 326 12.12 1.68 0.77
C GLY A 326 10.77 2.31 0.47
N LEU A 327 10.60 2.75 -0.77
CA LEU A 327 9.37 3.38 -1.25
C LEU A 327 8.25 2.35 -1.45
N ILE A 328 8.59 1.13 -1.87
CA ILE A 328 7.64 0.03 -2.12
C ILE A 328 8.02 -1.27 -1.42
N LYS A 329 7.07 -2.22 -1.42
CA LYS A 329 7.21 -3.58 -0.93
C LYS A 329 6.43 -4.52 -1.85
N GLY A 330 6.88 -5.78 -1.96
CA GLY A 330 6.29 -6.76 -2.88
C GLY A 330 7.01 -6.80 -4.23
N PHE A 331 6.33 -7.31 -5.25
CA PHE A 331 6.84 -7.48 -6.61
C PHE A 331 5.69 -7.54 -7.62
N GLY A 332 6.00 -7.42 -8.91
CA GLY A 332 5.02 -7.48 -10.00
C GLY A 332 4.24 -6.18 -10.20
N ARG A 333 3.29 -6.20 -11.14
CA ARG A 333 2.82 -4.96 -11.79
C ARG A 333 2.17 -3.95 -10.85
N GLN A 334 1.49 -4.39 -9.79
CA GLN A 334 0.92 -3.46 -8.80
C GLN A 334 2.02 -2.73 -8.00
N ALA A 335 3.12 -3.40 -7.65
CA ALA A 335 4.25 -2.77 -6.96
C ALA A 335 4.97 -1.75 -7.86
N GLU A 336 5.09 -2.05 -9.16
CA GLU A 336 5.60 -1.13 -10.18
C GLU A 336 4.73 0.14 -10.30
N LEU A 337 3.40 -0.01 -10.37
CA LEU A 337 2.47 1.13 -10.42
C LEU A 337 2.47 1.96 -9.12
N LYS A 338 2.60 1.32 -7.95
CA LYS A 338 2.80 2.03 -6.67
C LYS A 338 4.11 2.80 -6.64
N PHE A 339 5.17 2.26 -7.25
CA PHE A 339 6.48 2.91 -7.35
C PHE A 339 6.41 4.13 -8.28
N GLN A 340 5.87 3.99 -9.50
CA GLN A 340 5.58 5.10 -10.41
C GLN A 340 4.80 6.22 -9.71
N THR A 341 3.68 5.88 -9.06
CA THR A 341 2.82 6.81 -8.33
C THR A 341 3.56 7.53 -7.19
N THR A 342 4.40 6.80 -6.46
CA THR A 342 5.20 7.37 -5.36
C THR A 342 6.27 8.32 -5.89
N VAL A 343 7.01 7.95 -6.93
CA VAL A 343 8.05 8.80 -7.53
C VAL A 343 7.43 10.06 -8.13
N SER A 344 6.32 9.96 -8.87
CA SER A 344 5.57 11.14 -9.35
C SER A 344 5.11 12.05 -8.21
N ALA A 345 4.64 11.48 -7.09
CA ALA A 345 4.27 12.25 -5.91
C ALA A 345 5.47 12.94 -5.25
N MET A 346 6.64 12.28 -5.16
CA MET A 346 7.86 12.83 -4.55
C MET A 346 8.55 13.88 -5.44
N GLN A 347 8.59 13.68 -6.76
CA GLN A 347 9.00 14.70 -7.72
C GLN A 347 8.13 15.95 -7.60
N LYS A 348 6.81 15.78 -7.47
CA LYS A 348 5.87 16.89 -7.28
C LYS A 348 5.94 17.53 -5.89
N MET A 349 6.29 16.77 -4.85
CA MET A 349 6.68 17.30 -3.55
C MET A 349 8.06 17.96 -3.55
N GLY A 350 8.82 17.91 -4.64
CA GLY A 350 10.15 18.49 -4.74
C GLY A 350 11.12 17.89 -3.72
N TYR A 351 11.34 16.57 -3.80
CA TYR A 351 12.47 15.89 -3.16
C TYR A 351 13.75 16.09 -3.98
N ASP A 352 14.86 16.30 -3.28
CA ASP A 352 16.16 16.65 -3.87
C ASP A 352 17.12 15.45 -3.93
N ALA A 353 16.98 14.51 -2.99
CA ALA A 353 17.73 13.25 -2.95
C ALA A 353 16.89 12.10 -2.37
N ILE A 354 16.94 10.93 -3.02
CA ILE A 354 16.22 9.71 -2.65
C ILE A 354 17.22 8.54 -2.72
N GLY A 355 17.35 7.76 -1.65
CA GLY A 355 18.11 6.50 -1.64
C GLY A 355 17.33 5.34 -2.26
N PHE A 356 18.04 4.28 -2.64
CA PHE A 356 17.40 3.02 -3.06
C PHE A 356 17.30 2.05 -1.87
N GLY A 357 16.09 1.52 -1.64
CA GLY A 357 15.85 0.44 -0.70
C GLY A 357 15.71 -0.94 -1.33
N GLU A 358 15.56 -1.94 -0.48
CA GLU A 358 15.39 -3.37 -0.82
C GLU A 358 14.19 -3.63 -1.75
N GLY A 359 13.10 -2.88 -1.61
CA GLY A 359 11.88 -3.05 -2.40
C GLY A 359 12.09 -2.65 -3.87
N GLU A 360 12.46 -1.39 -4.09
CA GLU A 360 12.76 -0.82 -5.41
C GLU A 360 13.70 -1.72 -6.22
N LEU A 361 14.81 -2.16 -5.62
CA LEU A 361 15.85 -2.93 -6.31
C LEU A 361 15.46 -4.38 -6.67
N ARG A 362 14.25 -4.83 -6.29
CA ARG A 362 13.63 -6.07 -6.78
C ARG A 362 12.69 -5.87 -7.97
N LEU A 363 12.43 -4.62 -8.37
CA LEU A 363 11.71 -4.31 -9.62
C LEU A 363 12.64 -4.49 -10.84
N PRO A 364 12.10 -4.68 -12.06
CA PRO A 364 12.89 -4.69 -13.28
C PRO A 364 13.68 -3.39 -13.46
N THR A 365 14.94 -3.47 -13.90
CA THR A 365 15.84 -2.29 -13.89
C THR A 365 15.43 -1.24 -14.91
N GLY A 366 14.75 -1.64 -15.99
CA GLY A 366 14.10 -0.72 -16.92
C GLY A 366 13.00 0.15 -16.28
N GLU A 367 12.29 -0.36 -15.27
CA GLU A 367 11.26 0.40 -14.52
C GLU A 367 11.90 1.31 -13.45
N LEU A 368 13.05 0.90 -12.89
CA LEU A 368 13.87 1.81 -12.07
C LEU A 368 14.37 3.00 -12.91
N VAL A 369 14.89 2.74 -14.10
CA VAL A 369 15.41 3.78 -15.01
C VAL A 369 14.29 4.65 -15.59
N SER A 370 13.11 4.10 -15.89
CA SER A 370 11.99 4.88 -16.47
C SER A 370 11.49 5.99 -15.56
N VAL A 371 11.36 5.73 -14.25
CA VAL A 371 10.88 6.73 -13.27
C VAL A 371 12.01 7.54 -12.63
N ALA A 372 13.22 6.99 -12.58
CA ALA A 372 14.41 7.74 -12.20
C ALA A 372 14.89 8.68 -13.31
N ALA A 373 14.46 8.51 -14.56
CA ALA A 373 14.78 9.42 -15.66
C ALA A 373 14.41 10.88 -15.32
N GLY A 374 15.27 11.81 -15.77
CA GLY A 374 15.10 13.22 -15.47
C GLY A 374 13.94 13.87 -16.24
N VAL A 375 12.90 14.27 -15.53
CA VAL A 375 11.71 14.96 -16.09
C VAL A 375 11.97 16.47 -16.18
N ASP A 376 11.49 17.12 -17.24
CA ASP A 376 11.65 18.56 -17.50
C ASP A 376 13.09 19.09 -17.40
N GLY A 377 14.07 18.26 -17.79
CA GLY A 377 15.50 18.58 -17.73
C GLY A 377 16.11 18.55 -16.32
N LYS A 378 15.34 18.19 -15.28
CA LYS A 378 15.86 18.03 -13.92
C LYS A 378 16.51 16.65 -13.77
N PRO A 379 17.77 16.53 -13.30
CA PRO A 379 18.40 15.23 -13.09
C PRO A 379 17.69 14.42 -11.99
N SER A 380 17.80 13.09 -12.07
CA SER A 380 17.14 12.12 -11.18
C SER A 380 17.24 12.47 -9.69
N PRO A 381 16.15 12.45 -8.91
CA PRO A 381 16.25 12.57 -7.46
C PRO A 381 16.95 11.35 -6.84
N PHE A 382 17.01 10.20 -7.52
CA PHE A 382 17.65 9.00 -6.99
C PHE A 382 19.17 9.10 -6.99
N ILE A 383 19.78 8.68 -5.87
CA ILE A 383 21.22 8.54 -5.71
C ILE A 383 21.59 7.26 -4.95
N SER A 384 22.77 6.73 -5.25
CA SER A 384 23.49 5.78 -4.40
C SER A 384 24.96 5.72 -4.79
N ALA A 385 25.86 5.76 -3.81
CA ALA A 385 27.29 5.56 -4.05
C ALA A 385 27.65 4.09 -4.33
N ASN A 386 26.76 3.13 -4.01
CA ASN A 386 27.08 1.70 -3.99
C ASN A 386 26.09 0.78 -4.72
N VAL A 387 25.21 1.35 -5.55
CA VAL A 387 24.27 0.64 -6.43
C VAL A 387 24.37 1.20 -7.85
N GLY A 388 24.71 0.39 -8.84
CA GLY A 388 24.81 0.76 -10.24
C GLY A 388 23.73 0.08 -11.08
N LEU A 389 22.73 0.83 -11.56
CA LEU A 389 21.70 0.30 -12.48
C LEU A 389 22.32 0.07 -13.86
N PHE A 390 22.25 -1.16 -14.37
CA PHE A 390 23.02 -1.63 -15.54
C PHE A 390 24.54 -1.44 -15.37
N GLY A 391 25.04 -1.57 -14.14
CA GLY A 391 26.45 -1.38 -13.77
C GLY A 391 26.82 0.08 -13.46
N PHE A 392 27.89 0.29 -12.68
CA PHE A 392 28.38 1.64 -12.38
C PHE A 392 28.87 2.41 -13.61
N ALA A 393 29.30 1.69 -14.65
CA ALA A 393 29.76 2.25 -15.92
C ALA A 393 28.63 2.90 -16.75
N SER A 394 27.36 2.62 -16.45
CA SER A 394 26.21 3.20 -17.17
C SER A 394 26.02 4.70 -16.91
N GLY A 395 26.50 5.18 -15.76
CA GLY A 395 26.24 6.54 -15.27
C GLY A 395 24.77 6.81 -14.85
N LEU A 396 23.89 5.80 -14.88
CA LEU A 396 22.45 5.96 -14.61
C LEU A 396 22.13 6.22 -13.13
N THR A 397 23.01 5.81 -12.21
CA THR A 397 22.91 6.15 -10.79
C THR A 397 23.84 7.31 -10.44
N GLY A 398 23.30 8.42 -9.93
CA GLY A 398 24.10 9.48 -9.34
C GLY A 398 24.71 9.05 -8.00
N THR A 399 26.03 9.17 -7.81
CA THR A 399 26.67 8.76 -6.54
C THR A 399 26.41 9.72 -5.38
N LYS A 400 26.12 10.99 -5.68
CA LYS A 400 25.94 12.08 -4.71
C LYS A 400 25.12 13.22 -5.29
N ARG A 401 24.56 14.06 -4.43
CA ARG A 401 24.11 15.42 -4.74
C ARG A 401 25.00 16.44 -4.04
N VAL A 402 25.18 17.58 -4.71
CA VAL A 402 25.62 18.82 -4.08
C VAL A 402 24.47 19.81 -4.27
N LEU A 403 23.94 20.33 -3.17
CA LEU A 403 22.76 21.21 -3.15
C LEU A 403 23.16 22.56 -2.54
N GLU A 404 22.62 23.65 -3.06
CA GLU A 404 22.81 24.99 -2.48
C GLU A 404 21.43 25.57 -2.17
N ALA A 405 21.14 25.74 -0.87
CA ALA A 405 19.82 26.13 -0.35
C ALA A 405 19.96 26.91 0.96
N GLY A 406 19.17 27.96 1.16
CA GLY A 406 19.18 28.73 2.42
C GLY A 406 20.49 29.46 2.73
N GLY A 407 21.37 29.63 1.74
CA GLY A 407 22.73 30.13 1.92
C GLY A 407 23.70 29.10 2.49
N ARG A 408 23.42 27.79 2.35
CA ARG A 408 24.27 26.67 2.75
C ARG A 408 24.49 25.71 1.58
N LYS A 409 25.66 25.09 1.55
CA LYS A 409 26.04 24.05 0.58
C LYS A 409 26.04 22.67 1.24
N LEU A 410 25.30 21.73 0.70
CA LEU A 410 25.08 20.40 1.29
C LEU A 410 25.60 19.30 0.36
N GLY A 411 26.43 18.42 0.92
CA GLY A 411 26.88 17.20 0.27
C GLY A 411 26.03 16.01 0.73
N VAL A 412 25.20 15.47 -0.14
CA VAL A 412 24.34 14.32 0.17
C VAL A 412 24.81 13.10 -0.61
N THR A 413 24.93 11.95 0.05
CA THR A 413 25.15 10.64 -0.58
C THR A 413 24.21 9.61 0.04
N ALA A 414 23.96 8.50 -0.67
CA ALA A 414 23.16 7.40 -0.16
C ALA A 414 23.89 6.05 -0.31
N VAL A 415 23.53 5.07 0.52
CA VAL A 415 23.99 3.68 0.42
C VAL A 415 22.88 2.69 0.78
N LEU A 416 22.92 1.53 0.11
CA LEU A 416 22.22 0.32 0.52
C LEU A 416 23.17 -0.54 1.38
N GLY A 417 22.72 -0.98 2.55
CA GLY A 417 23.49 -1.85 3.44
C GLY A 417 23.78 -3.24 2.86
N GLU A 418 24.90 -3.83 3.27
CA GLU A 418 25.35 -5.16 2.85
C GLU A 418 24.35 -6.25 3.28
N HIS A 419 23.62 -6.04 4.39
CA HIS A 419 22.49 -6.88 4.79
C HIS A 419 21.42 -7.00 3.69
N TYR A 420 21.10 -5.90 3.00
CA TYR A 420 20.05 -5.88 1.97
C TYR A 420 20.58 -6.25 0.58
N GLN A 421 21.85 -5.94 0.24
CA GLN A 421 22.50 -6.41 -0.99
C GLN A 421 22.35 -7.92 -1.16
N LYS A 422 22.58 -8.69 -0.09
CA LYS A 422 22.48 -10.17 -0.06
C LYS A 422 21.07 -10.71 -0.32
N GLN A 423 20.04 -9.87 -0.25
CA GLN A 423 18.62 -10.24 -0.38
C GLN A 423 18.00 -9.79 -1.71
N ILE A 424 18.80 -9.19 -2.60
CA ILE A 424 18.38 -8.75 -3.93
C ILE A 424 18.98 -9.70 -4.96
N HIS A 425 18.15 -10.19 -5.88
CA HIS A 425 18.53 -11.17 -6.90
C HIS A 425 18.17 -10.63 -8.30
N ASN A 426 18.79 -9.49 -8.63
CA ASN A 426 18.65 -8.84 -9.94
C ASN A 426 20.06 -8.73 -10.57
N ALA A 427 20.26 -9.42 -11.70
CA ALA A 427 21.56 -9.50 -12.38
C ALA A 427 21.91 -8.23 -13.19
N GLU A 428 20.97 -7.31 -13.35
CA GLU A 428 21.18 -6.01 -14.01
C GLU A 428 21.69 -4.93 -13.04
N ILE A 429 21.77 -5.22 -11.73
CA ILE A 429 22.23 -4.29 -10.70
C ILE A 429 23.62 -4.71 -10.19
N GLU A 430 24.58 -3.78 -10.28
CA GLU A 430 25.91 -3.93 -9.69
C GLU A 430 25.94 -3.33 -8.27
N PHE A 431 26.58 -4.03 -7.33
CA PHE A 431 26.73 -3.59 -5.95
C PHE A 431 28.20 -3.39 -5.59
N ALA A 432 28.49 -2.36 -4.79
CA ALA A 432 29.79 -2.16 -4.16
C ALA A 432 29.68 -2.30 -2.62
N PRO A 433 30.74 -2.76 -1.93
CA PRO A 433 30.78 -2.77 -0.46
C PRO A 433 30.49 -1.36 0.10
N PRO A 434 29.52 -1.17 1.01
CA PRO A 434 29.05 0.15 1.42
C PRO A 434 30.18 1.07 1.90
N GLU A 435 31.09 0.56 2.73
CA GLU A 435 32.23 1.35 3.22
C GLU A 435 33.19 1.81 2.12
N ALA A 436 33.43 0.99 1.09
CA ALA A 436 34.37 1.32 0.01
C ALA A 436 33.80 2.43 -0.87
N ALA A 437 32.50 2.36 -1.16
CA ALA A 437 31.75 3.41 -1.84
C ALA A 437 31.71 4.70 -1.03
N ILE A 438 31.46 4.63 0.29
CA ILE A 438 31.49 5.82 1.17
C ILE A 438 32.88 6.45 1.17
N ARG A 439 33.96 5.67 1.33
CA ARG A 439 35.35 6.19 1.26
C ARG A 439 35.62 6.96 -0.04
N LYS A 440 35.16 6.45 -1.18
CA LYS A 440 35.30 7.13 -2.49
C LYS A 440 34.48 8.43 -2.54
N VAL A 441 33.17 8.36 -2.33
CA VAL A 441 32.27 9.51 -2.51
C VAL A 441 32.51 10.62 -1.47
N LEU A 442 32.96 10.27 -0.27
CA LEU A 442 33.33 11.21 0.78
C LEU A 442 34.60 12.01 0.40
N ALA A 443 35.59 11.38 -0.23
CA ALA A 443 36.76 12.09 -0.76
C ALA A 443 36.35 13.09 -1.85
N GLU A 444 35.44 12.69 -2.75
CA GLU A 444 34.86 13.56 -3.77
C GLU A 444 34.07 14.73 -3.14
N LEU A 445 33.24 14.48 -2.12
CA LEU A 445 32.46 15.50 -1.41
C LEU A 445 33.35 16.50 -0.64
N LYS A 446 34.46 16.06 -0.04
CA LYS A 446 35.42 16.95 0.65
C LYS A 446 36.02 18.00 -0.30
N THR A 447 36.15 17.72 -1.60
CA THR A 447 36.59 18.73 -2.59
C THR A 447 35.60 19.89 -2.74
N GLN A 448 34.31 19.66 -2.47
CA GLN A 448 33.22 20.60 -2.77
C GLN A 448 33.02 21.69 -1.70
N ARG A 449 33.66 21.54 -0.53
CA ARG A 449 33.59 22.45 0.62
C ARG A 449 32.14 22.73 1.06
N CYS A 450 31.36 21.68 1.28
CA CYS A 450 30.00 21.77 1.81
C CYS A 450 30.02 22.22 3.29
N ASP A 451 29.02 23.01 3.70
CA ASP A 451 28.71 23.35 5.10
C ASP A 451 28.24 22.13 5.90
N LEU A 452 27.60 21.16 5.23
CA LEU A 452 27.00 19.98 5.85
C LEU A 452 27.18 18.75 4.94
N LEU A 453 27.55 17.61 5.54
CA LEU A 453 27.59 16.30 4.89
C LEU A 453 26.50 15.38 5.45
N VAL A 454 25.70 14.81 4.56
CA VAL A 454 24.57 13.93 4.88
C VAL A 454 24.74 12.56 4.21
N LEU A 455 24.60 11.49 4.99
CA LEU A 455 24.57 10.10 4.53
C LEU A 455 23.16 9.52 4.71
N LEU A 456 22.54 9.05 3.63
CA LEU A 456 21.26 8.34 3.65
C LEU A 456 21.56 6.83 3.63
N ALA A 457 21.29 6.12 4.72
CA ALA A 457 21.66 4.72 4.89
C ALA A 457 20.43 3.80 4.95
N TYR A 458 20.16 3.10 3.85
CA TYR A 458 19.20 2.01 3.82
C TYR A 458 19.86 0.73 4.33
N ALA A 459 20.01 0.62 5.65
CA ALA A 459 20.60 -0.53 6.32
C ALA A 459 19.88 -0.78 7.66
N PRO A 460 20.05 -1.95 8.29
CA PRO A 460 19.67 -2.13 9.70
C PRO A 460 20.30 -1.06 10.59
N LEU A 461 19.67 -0.73 11.72
CA LEU A 461 20.11 0.37 12.58
C LEU A 461 21.54 0.18 13.11
N GLU A 462 21.92 -1.05 13.49
CA GLU A 462 23.29 -1.34 13.95
C GLU A 462 24.32 -1.25 12.82
N GLU A 463 24.00 -1.74 11.61
CA GLU A 463 24.88 -1.54 10.44
C GLU A 463 25.04 -0.04 10.12
N THR A 464 23.97 0.75 10.31
CA THR A 464 24.02 2.20 10.14
C THR A 464 24.88 2.89 11.21
N ARG A 465 24.83 2.43 12.48
CA ARG A 465 25.73 2.91 13.54
C ARG A 465 27.19 2.58 13.22
N ASP A 466 27.48 1.36 12.77
CA ASP A 466 28.82 0.94 12.35
C ASP A 466 29.37 1.81 11.22
N LEU A 467 28.55 2.09 10.19
CA LEU A 467 28.94 2.98 9.10
C LEU A 467 29.16 4.43 9.59
N ALA A 468 28.27 4.96 10.42
CA ALA A 468 28.40 6.30 10.98
C ALA A 468 29.68 6.45 11.85
N ALA A 469 29.97 5.47 12.70
CA ALA A 469 31.17 5.46 13.54
C ALA A 469 32.48 5.37 12.74
N LYS A 470 32.46 4.69 11.59
CA LYS A 470 33.60 4.61 10.64
C LYS A 470 33.76 5.87 9.79
N PHE A 471 32.72 6.68 9.64
CA PHE A 471 32.70 7.90 8.83
C PHE A 471 32.20 9.13 9.61
N PRO A 472 32.88 9.53 10.71
CA PRO A 472 32.50 10.67 11.55
C PRO A 472 32.65 12.03 10.83
N ASP A 473 33.09 12.05 9.57
CA ASP A 473 33.02 13.22 8.71
C ASP A 473 31.57 13.66 8.39
N PHE A 474 30.60 12.73 8.38
CA PHE A 474 29.20 13.09 8.15
C PHE A 474 28.60 13.77 9.39
N ASP A 475 27.90 14.87 9.17
CA ASP A 475 27.22 15.64 10.23
C ASP A 475 25.85 15.05 10.55
N VAL A 476 25.19 14.47 9.54
CA VAL A 476 23.90 13.79 9.68
C VAL A 476 23.96 12.43 8.98
N VAL A 477 23.56 11.38 9.69
CA VAL A 477 23.32 10.05 9.12
C VAL A 477 21.85 9.70 9.30
N VAL A 478 21.13 9.47 8.20
CA VAL A 478 19.71 9.15 8.18
C VAL A 478 19.55 7.63 8.04
N ALA A 479 18.98 6.98 9.05
CA ALA A 479 18.78 5.54 9.11
C ALA A 479 17.36 5.15 8.71
N ALA A 480 17.23 4.06 7.95
CA ALA A 480 15.96 3.34 7.83
C ALA A 480 15.50 2.82 9.21
N GLY A 481 14.21 2.95 9.53
CA GLY A 481 13.69 2.74 10.88
C GLY A 481 12.52 1.77 11.00
N VAL A 482 12.03 1.65 12.23
CA VAL A 482 10.81 0.91 12.60
C VAL A 482 9.91 1.73 13.54
N GLY A 483 8.61 1.47 13.53
CA GLY A 483 7.62 2.26 14.26
C GLY A 483 7.52 3.72 13.79
N GLU A 484 7.22 4.62 14.71
CA GLU A 484 7.30 6.06 14.48
C GLU A 484 8.75 6.54 14.68
N PRO A 485 9.18 7.65 14.05
CA PRO A 485 10.49 8.24 14.35
C PRO A 485 10.66 8.51 15.86
N PRO A 486 11.90 8.53 16.39
CA PRO A 486 12.16 8.99 17.76
C PRO A 486 11.81 10.48 17.98
N ASP A 487 11.51 10.88 19.22
CA ASP A 487 11.28 12.30 19.55
C ASP A 487 12.57 13.15 19.59
N LYS A 488 13.74 12.52 19.53
CA LYS A 488 15.07 13.16 19.61
C LYS A 488 16.08 12.40 18.72
N PRO A 489 17.09 13.07 18.16
CA PRO A 489 18.16 12.39 17.44
C PRO A 489 19.12 11.71 18.42
N GLU A 490 19.76 10.64 17.98
CA GLU A 490 20.92 10.06 18.66
C GLU A 490 22.18 10.85 18.27
N LYS A 491 23.14 10.99 19.19
CA LYS A 491 24.44 11.61 18.91
C LYS A 491 25.53 10.55 18.90
N LEU A 492 26.27 10.48 17.79
CA LEU A 492 27.42 9.61 17.63
C LEU A 492 28.70 10.46 17.63
N GLY A 493 29.60 10.16 18.56
CA GLY A 493 30.79 10.98 18.81
C GLY A 493 30.44 12.42 19.21
N GLU A 494 31.26 13.37 18.79
CA GLU A 494 31.12 14.78 19.19
C GLU A 494 30.10 15.56 18.33
N LYS A 495 29.97 15.22 17.04
CA LYS A 495 29.18 16.03 16.08
C LYS A 495 28.02 15.31 15.37
N THR A 496 28.12 14.01 15.10
CA THR A 496 27.24 13.34 14.13
C THR A 496 25.86 13.07 14.74
N LEU A 497 24.81 13.50 14.03
CA LEU A 497 23.42 13.20 14.37
C LEU A 497 22.96 11.96 13.62
N LEU A 498 22.63 10.90 14.35
CA LEU A 498 21.92 9.74 13.81
C LEU A 498 20.41 10.00 13.89
N ILE A 499 19.72 9.89 12.76
CA ILE A 499 18.31 10.24 12.60
C ILE A 499 17.57 9.06 11.98
N GLU A 500 16.72 8.40 12.77
CA GLU A 500 15.82 7.35 12.31
C GLU A 500 14.50 7.94 11.79
N VAL A 501 14.02 7.48 10.63
CA VAL A 501 12.81 8.03 9.96
C VAL A 501 11.53 7.18 10.13
N GLY A 502 11.57 6.11 10.94
CA GLY A 502 10.43 5.22 11.20
C GLY A 502 10.04 4.34 10.00
N GLU A 503 8.81 3.80 10.02
CA GLU A 503 8.23 2.95 8.97
C GLU A 503 6.86 3.45 8.44
N LYS A 504 6.42 2.86 7.32
CA LYS A 504 5.17 3.10 6.58
C LYS A 504 4.91 4.56 6.19
N GLY A 505 5.96 5.38 6.17
CA GLY A 505 5.88 6.82 5.91
C GLY A 505 4.94 7.57 6.85
N MET A 506 4.75 7.09 8.09
CA MET A 506 3.81 7.64 9.09
C MET A 506 4.13 9.07 9.53
N GLY A 507 5.38 9.48 9.40
CA GLY A 507 5.88 10.79 9.78
C GLY A 507 7.06 11.23 8.91
N ALA A 508 7.66 12.34 9.31
CA ALA A 508 8.92 12.85 8.81
C ALA A 508 9.73 13.41 9.99
N VAL A 509 11.05 13.47 9.84
CA VAL A 509 11.91 14.23 10.75
C VAL A 509 12.29 15.54 10.08
N VAL A 510 12.23 16.65 10.81
CA VAL A 510 12.72 17.95 10.34
C VAL A 510 13.92 18.39 11.16
N LEU A 511 15.01 18.69 10.48
CA LEU A 511 16.20 19.31 11.04
C LEU A 511 16.29 20.75 10.54
N GLY A 512 16.00 21.71 11.41
CA GLY A 512 16.12 23.14 11.12
C GLY A 512 17.52 23.66 11.42
N LEU A 513 18.11 24.39 10.48
CA LEU A 513 19.41 25.08 10.61
C LEU A 513 19.20 26.57 10.84
N PHE A 514 19.88 27.14 11.84
CA PHE A 514 19.69 28.50 12.36
C PHE A 514 21.04 29.21 12.56
N ASP A 515 21.02 30.56 12.58
CA ASP A 515 22.17 31.36 13.00
C ASP A 515 22.27 31.49 14.53
N GLU A 516 21.12 31.48 15.22
CA GLU A 516 21.02 31.57 16.69
C GLU A 516 21.20 30.21 17.37
N GLU A 517 21.66 30.21 18.62
CA GLU A 517 21.76 28.97 19.39
C GLU A 517 20.40 28.51 19.94
N PRO A 518 20.09 27.19 19.92
CA PRO A 518 20.86 26.12 19.29
C PRO A 518 20.74 26.17 17.76
N ARG A 519 21.88 26.21 17.06
CA ARG A 519 21.95 26.29 15.57
C ARG A 519 21.27 25.16 14.82
N VAL A 520 21.03 24.04 15.50
CA VAL A 520 20.35 22.87 14.95
C VAL A 520 19.20 22.51 15.87
N ARG A 521 17.97 22.46 15.32
CA ARG A 521 16.78 22.00 16.05
C ARG A 521 16.18 20.79 15.33
N TYR A 522 15.78 19.81 16.13
CA TYR A 522 15.14 18.57 15.67
C TYR A 522 13.66 18.62 16.01
N GLN A 523 12.81 18.21 15.09
CA GLN A 523 11.38 18.01 15.32
C GLN A 523 10.90 16.78 14.55
N ARG A 524 10.40 15.79 15.27
CA ARG A 524 9.54 14.75 14.69
C ARG A 524 8.19 15.34 14.31
N VAL A 525 7.68 15.01 13.13
CA VAL A 525 6.34 15.40 12.67
C VAL A 525 5.58 14.15 12.24
N LEU A 526 4.40 13.93 12.82
CA LEU A 526 3.51 12.83 12.44
C LEU A 526 2.47 13.33 11.43
N LEU A 527 2.27 12.57 10.35
CA LEU A 527 1.33 12.93 9.28
C LEU A 527 -0.09 12.46 9.63
N ASP A 528 -0.61 12.99 10.73
CA ASP A 528 -1.93 12.66 11.29
C ASP A 528 -3.09 13.43 10.62
N SER A 529 -4.30 13.27 11.15
CA SER A 529 -5.54 13.84 10.61
C SER A 529 -5.63 15.36 10.62
N ARG A 530 -4.67 16.11 11.20
CA ARG A 530 -4.62 17.58 11.06
C ARG A 530 -4.26 18.03 9.63
N TYR A 531 -3.60 17.17 8.85
CA TYR A 531 -3.27 17.45 7.46
C TYR A 531 -4.42 17.08 6.53
N ALA A 532 -4.97 18.08 5.85
CA ALA A 532 -5.92 17.86 4.76
C ALA A 532 -5.29 17.05 3.61
N SER A 533 -6.07 16.18 2.97
CA SER A 533 -5.61 15.40 1.83
C SER A 533 -5.33 16.29 0.61
N SER A 534 -4.10 16.31 0.11
CA SER A 534 -3.71 17.07 -1.08
C SER A 534 -4.58 16.68 -2.31
N PRO A 535 -5.37 17.62 -2.88
CA PRO A 535 -6.14 17.37 -4.10
C PRO A 535 -5.27 17.03 -5.31
N ASP A 536 -4.00 17.41 -5.25
CA ASP A 536 -3.00 17.19 -6.28
C ASP A 536 -2.48 15.75 -6.28
N ILE A 537 -2.13 15.21 -5.12
CA ILE A 537 -1.75 13.79 -4.99
C ILE A 537 -2.97 12.89 -5.17
N LYS A 538 -4.17 13.34 -4.76
CA LYS A 538 -5.42 12.60 -5.01
C LYS A 538 -5.64 12.30 -6.50
N ARG A 539 -5.23 13.20 -7.42
CA ARG A 539 -5.31 12.94 -8.88
C ARG A 539 -4.33 11.86 -9.34
N LEU A 540 -3.13 11.78 -8.76
CA LEU A 540 -2.19 10.67 -9.02
C LEU A 540 -2.77 9.34 -8.51
N PHE A 541 -3.38 9.34 -7.32
CA PHE A 541 -3.97 8.13 -6.74
C PHE A 541 -5.24 7.67 -7.48
N ALA A 542 -6.03 8.60 -8.04
CA ALA A 542 -7.13 8.26 -8.94
C ALA A 542 -6.62 7.60 -10.23
N ALA A 543 -5.58 8.16 -10.86
CA ALA A 543 -4.96 7.56 -12.05
C ALA A 543 -4.38 6.16 -11.76
N TYR A 544 -3.79 5.94 -10.59
CA TYR A 544 -3.36 4.61 -10.12
C TYR A 544 -4.55 3.63 -10.05
N GLN A 545 -5.68 4.00 -9.43
CA GLN A 545 -6.87 3.13 -9.37
C GLN A 545 -7.46 2.84 -10.75
N ASP A 546 -7.48 3.82 -11.66
CA ASP A 546 -7.88 3.60 -13.06
C ASP A 546 -6.93 2.66 -13.79
N GLN A 547 -5.61 2.73 -13.56
CA GLN A 547 -4.64 1.77 -14.11
C GLN A 547 -4.87 0.34 -13.61
N LEU A 548 -5.20 0.13 -12.32
CA LEU A 548 -5.56 -1.19 -11.79
C LEU A 548 -6.82 -1.75 -12.46
N LYS A 549 -7.84 -0.89 -12.61
CA LYS A 549 -9.13 -1.19 -13.25
C LYS A 549 -8.95 -1.59 -14.72
N ASP A 550 -8.17 -0.82 -15.48
CA ASP A 550 -8.02 -1.02 -16.92
C ASP A 550 -7.12 -2.23 -17.25
N LEU A 551 -6.12 -2.54 -16.42
CA LEU A 551 -5.35 -3.79 -16.50
C LEU A 551 -6.14 -5.00 -16.04
N GLY A 552 -6.94 -4.83 -14.98
CA GLY A 552 -7.63 -5.89 -14.26
C GLY A 552 -6.69 -6.95 -13.68
N LEU A 553 -7.26 -7.99 -13.06
CA LEU A 553 -6.50 -9.06 -12.41
C LEU A 553 -5.48 -9.73 -13.36
N ALA A 554 -5.83 -9.90 -14.64
CA ALA A 554 -4.95 -10.51 -15.63
C ALA A 554 -3.75 -9.62 -16.01
N GLY A 555 -3.98 -8.32 -16.29
CA GLY A 555 -2.90 -7.37 -16.60
C GLY A 555 -2.01 -7.04 -15.40
N LEU A 556 -2.55 -7.16 -14.18
CA LEU A 556 -1.78 -7.08 -12.92
C LEU A 556 -0.99 -8.37 -12.61
N GLY A 557 -1.18 -9.44 -13.38
CA GLY A 557 -0.51 -10.73 -13.17
C GLY A 557 -1.06 -11.56 -12.00
N VAL A 558 -2.21 -11.17 -11.42
CA VAL A 558 -2.85 -11.85 -10.30
C VAL A 558 -3.41 -13.20 -10.76
N ARG A 559 -2.84 -14.29 -10.23
CA ARG A 559 -3.20 -15.66 -10.61
C ARG A 559 -4.22 -16.27 -9.64
N VAL A 560 -5.17 -17.01 -10.20
CA VAL A 560 -6.11 -17.82 -9.41
C VAL A 560 -5.37 -19.02 -8.81
N ALA A 561 -5.41 -19.16 -7.48
CA ALA A 561 -4.83 -20.29 -6.77
C ALA A 561 -5.82 -21.44 -6.59
N ALA A 562 -5.33 -22.67 -6.45
CA ALA A 562 -6.16 -23.78 -6.01
C ALA A 562 -6.66 -23.52 -4.57
N TYR A 563 -7.96 -23.73 -4.32
CA TYR A 563 -8.52 -23.62 -2.97
C TYR A 563 -8.16 -24.88 -2.16
N PRO A 564 -7.40 -24.80 -1.03
CA PRO A 564 -6.86 -25.97 -0.35
C PRO A 564 -7.89 -26.97 0.17
N GLN A 565 -9.13 -26.53 0.39
CA GLN A 565 -10.22 -27.36 0.93
C GLN A 565 -11.22 -27.80 -0.15
N ARG A 566 -10.99 -27.51 -1.44
CA ARG A 566 -11.99 -27.69 -2.53
C ARG A 566 -12.51 -29.12 -2.68
N GLU A 567 -11.69 -30.12 -2.40
CA GLU A 567 -12.11 -31.54 -2.45
C GLU A 567 -13.16 -31.86 -1.36
N LEU A 568 -13.00 -31.30 -0.16
CA LEU A 568 -13.91 -31.50 0.96
C LEU A 568 -15.12 -30.57 0.90
N LEU A 569 -14.89 -29.27 0.69
CA LEU A 569 -15.88 -28.20 0.85
C LEU A 569 -16.55 -27.76 -0.48
N GLY A 570 -15.95 -28.08 -1.62
CA GLY A 570 -16.52 -27.77 -2.94
C GLY A 570 -16.28 -26.33 -3.41
N PRO A 571 -17.17 -25.79 -4.26
CA PRO A 571 -17.12 -24.40 -4.70
C PRO A 571 -17.71 -23.44 -3.66
N PHE A 572 -17.28 -22.17 -3.73
CA PHE A 572 -17.97 -21.08 -3.04
C PHE A 572 -19.37 -20.86 -3.63
N VAL A 573 -20.34 -20.48 -2.80
CA VAL A 573 -21.77 -20.33 -3.18
C VAL A 573 -22.41 -19.01 -2.77
N GLY A 574 -21.74 -18.19 -1.95
CA GLY A 574 -22.25 -16.92 -1.46
C GLY A 574 -23.20 -17.05 -0.27
N SER A 575 -23.19 -16.06 0.63
CA SER A 575 -23.97 -16.10 1.89
C SER A 575 -25.48 -16.22 1.69
N ALA A 576 -26.01 -15.75 0.56
CA ALA A 576 -27.43 -15.90 0.22
C ALA A 576 -27.86 -17.38 0.05
N LYS A 577 -26.93 -18.31 -0.20
CA LYS A 577 -27.21 -19.75 -0.23
C LYS A 577 -27.44 -20.33 1.17
N CYS A 578 -26.93 -19.69 2.22
CA CYS A 578 -27.04 -20.12 3.62
C CYS A 578 -28.33 -19.63 4.31
N GLU A 579 -28.91 -18.49 3.86
CA GLU A 579 -30.09 -17.83 4.44
C GLU A 579 -31.29 -18.78 4.71
N PRO A 580 -31.64 -19.76 3.83
CA PRO A 580 -32.81 -20.62 4.05
C PRO A 580 -32.67 -21.66 5.17
N CYS A 581 -31.45 -21.99 5.59
CA CYS A 581 -31.18 -22.98 6.65
C CYS A 581 -30.69 -22.32 7.94
N HIS A 582 -29.95 -21.20 7.83
CA HIS A 582 -29.30 -20.52 8.93
C HIS A 582 -29.81 -19.08 9.09
N GLU A 583 -31.13 -18.91 9.10
CA GLU A 583 -31.79 -17.59 9.06
C GLU A 583 -31.24 -16.63 10.13
N GLU A 584 -31.15 -17.06 11.40
CA GLU A 584 -30.68 -16.18 12.49
C GLU A 584 -29.21 -15.78 12.34
N SER A 585 -28.34 -16.73 12.03
CA SER A 585 -26.90 -16.50 11.85
C SER A 585 -26.61 -15.60 10.65
N TYR A 586 -27.34 -15.81 9.56
CA TYR A 586 -27.33 -14.90 8.41
C TYR A 586 -27.93 -13.53 8.76
N ARG A 587 -28.98 -13.45 9.58
CA ARG A 587 -29.57 -12.19 10.09
C ARG A 587 -28.58 -11.43 10.98
N ILE A 588 -27.73 -12.12 11.74
CA ILE A 588 -26.61 -11.53 12.50
C ILE A 588 -25.56 -10.96 11.53
N TRP A 589 -25.04 -11.78 10.61
CA TRP A 589 -24.09 -11.36 9.57
C TRP A 589 -24.56 -10.11 8.81
N LYS A 590 -25.81 -10.12 8.31
CA LYS A 590 -26.43 -9.05 7.50
C LYS A 590 -26.54 -7.70 8.24
N ARG A 591 -26.46 -7.67 9.57
CA ARG A 591 -26.40 -6.43 10.37
C ARG A 591 -24.98 -5.87 10.50
N SER A 592 -23.95 -6.72 10.49
CA SER A 592 -22.55 -6.39 10.75
C SER A 592 -21.93 -5.44 9.71
N GLY A 593 -20.66 -5.05 9.91
CA GLY A 593 -19.86 -4.36 8.88
C GLY A 593 -19.42 -5.29 7.73
N HIS A 594 -19.28 -6.60 7.98
CA HIS A 594 -18.80 -7.57 7.01
C HIS A 594 -19.73 -7.70 5.79
N ALA A 595 -21.05 -7.70 6.01
CA ALA A 595 -22.08 -7.71 4.97
C ALA A 595 -22.23 -6.38 4.17
N LYS A 596 -21.27 -5.46 4.33
CA LYS A 596 -21.21 -4.15 3.65
C LYS A 596 -19.80 -3.85 3.11
N ALA A 597 -18.86 -4.79 3.24
CA ALA A 597 -17.45 -4.56 2.99
C ALA A 597 -17.14 -4.19 1.53
N TYR A 598 -17.81 -4.77 0.55
CA TYR A 598 -17.56 -4.40 -0.85
C TYR A 598 -18.07 -2.99 -1.17
N ALA A 599 -19.19 -2.58 -0.56
CA ALA A 599 -19.72 -1.22 -0.72
C ALA A 599 -18.71 -0.16 -0.25
N THR A 600 -17.99 -0.39 0.85
CA THR A 600 -16.99 0.59 1.34
C THR A 600 -15.80 0.78 0.40
N LEU A 601 -15.53 -0.14 -0.54
CA LEU A 601 -14.53 0.05 -1.60
C LEU A 601 -15.06 0.85 -2.79
N VAL A 602 -16.36 0.76 -3.08
CA VAL A 602 -17.03 1.47 -4.19
C VAL A 602 -17.36 2.92 -3.79
N GLU A 603 -17.77 3.11 -2.54
CA GLU A 603 -18.06 4.42 -1.93
C GLU A 603 -16.78 5.20 -1.55
N ALA A 604 -15.62 4.54 -1.61
CA ALA A 604 -14.33 5.18 -1.38
C ALA A 604 -14.00 6.19 -2.49
N ASP A 605 -13.27 7.24 -2.14
CA ASP A 605 -12.90 8.32 -3.06
C ASP A 605 -11.36 8.44 -3.14
N PRO A 606 -10.71 8.12 -4.28
CA PRO A 606 -11.27 7.43 -5.46
C PRO A 606 -11.67 5.97 -5.15
N PRO A 607 -12.52 5.31 -5.95
CA PRO A 607 -12.92 3.92 -5.70
C PRO A 607 -11.75 2.95 -5.67
N ARG A 608 -11.82 1.97 -4.77
CA ARG A 608 -10.76 0.98 -4.48
C ARG A 608 -11.19 -0.46 -4.82
N ASN A 609 -12.38 -0.62 -5.41
CA ASN A 609 -12.99 -1.92 -5.72
C ASN A 609 -12.34 -2.68 -6.91
N PHE A 610 -11.19 -2.19 -7.39
CA PHE A 610 -10.35 -2.83 -8.42
C PHE A 610 -8.93 -3.14 -7.90
N ASP A 611 -8.57 -2.70 -6.68
CA ASP A 611 -7.26 -2.95 -6.08
C ASP A 611 -7.22 -4.35 -5.44
N PRO A 612 -6.33 -5.28 -5.89
CA PRO A 612 -6.22 -6.63 -5.34
C PRO A 612 -5.94 -6.70 -3.82
N GLU A 613 -5.27 -5.69 -3.25
CA GLU A 613 -4.98 -5.61 -1.82
C GLU A 613 -6.20 -5.17 -1.00
N CYS A 614 -7.09 -4.37 -1.59
CA CYS A 614 -8.35 -4.00 -0.96
C CYS A 614 -9.41 -5.11 -1.14
N ILE A 615 -9.49 -5.70 -2.33
CA ILE A 615 -10.45 -6.78 -2.64
C ILE A 615 -10.22 -7.98 -1.72
N SER A 616 -8.97 -8.38 -1.47
CA SER A 616 -8.65 -9.63 -0.75
C SER A 616 -9.25 -9.74 0.65
N CYS A 617 -9.54 -8.62 1.31
CA CYS A 617 -10.12 -8.53 2.66
C CYS A 617 -11.61 -8.14 2.66
N HIS A 618 -12.23 -7.89 1.50
CA HIS A 618 -13.58 -7.31 1.36
C HIS A 618 -14.57 -8.18 0.56
N VAL A 619 -14.18 -9.39 0.14
CA VAL A 619 -15.00 -10.32 -0.67
C VAL A 619 -14.79 -11.80 -0.25
N ILE A 620 -15.63 -12.70 -0.76
CA ILE A 620 -15.47 -14.15 -0.55
C ILE A 620 -14.38 -14.74 -1.47
N GLY A 621 -13.60 -15.68 -0.92
CA GLY A 621 -12.76 -16.58 -1.71
C GLY A 621 -11.44 -15.98 -2.19
N TRP A 622 -10.83 -15.11 -1.39
CA TRP A 622 -9.47 -14.60 -1.58
C TRP A 622 -8.56 -14.99 -0.41
N HIS A 623 -7.25 -14.93 -0.62
CA HIS A 623 -6.27 -14.98 0.47
C HIS A 623 -5.94 -13.55 0.93
N PRO A 624 -6.40 -13.10 2.11
CA PRO A 624 -6.36 -11.68 2.50
C PRO A 624 -4.94 -11.10 2.50
N THR A 625 -4.00 -11.74 3.19
CA THR A 625 -2.59 -11.29 3.30
C THR A 625 -1.67 -11.67 2.14
N LYS A 626 -2.21 -12.20 1.04
CA LYS A 626 -1.45 -12.63 -0.16
C LYS A 626 -2.05 -12.18 -1.49
N TYR A 627 -3.18 -11.47 -1.45
CA TYR A 627 -3.70 -10.69 -2.59
C TYR A 627 -3.98 -11.52 -3.85
N PHE A 628 -4.43 -12.77 -3.68
CA PHE A 628 -4.85 -13.64 -4.78
C PHE A 628 -6.25 -14.25 -4.57
N PRO A 629 -7.05 -14.45 -5.65
CA PRO A 629 -8.30 -15.19 -5.61
C PRO A 629 -8.05 -16.70 -5.56
N TYR A 630 -8.92 -17.43 -4.87
CA TYR A 630 -9.02 -18.88 -4.95
C TYR A 630 -9.90 -19.33 -6.13
N GLN A 631 -9.76 -20.58 -6.57
CA GLN A 631 -10.57 -21.16 -7.64
C GLN A 631 -12.07 -21.16 -7.31
N GLY A 632 -12.82 -20.29 -7.99
CA GLY A 632 -14.25 -20.07 -7.76
C GLY A 632 -14.57 -19.01 -6.70
N GLY A 633 -13.58 -18.28 -6.18
CA GLY A 633 -13.80 -17.07 -5.39
C GLY A 633 -14.21 -15.87 -6.25
N PHE A 634 -14.39 -14.71 -5.62
CA PHE A 634 -14.77 -13.48 -6.30
C PHE A 634 -13.78 -13.07 -7.41
N LEU A 635 -14.29 -12.61 -8.55
CA LEU A 635 -13.49 -12.10 -9.68
C LEU A 635 -13.89 -10.68 -10.09
N SER A 636 -15.18 -10.38 -10.11
CA SER A 636 -15.75 -9.03 -10.29
C SER A 636 -17.24 -9.03 -9.93
N LYS A 637 -17.85 -7.85 -9.77
CA LYS A 637 -19.29 -7.74 -9.47
C LYS A 637 -20.17 -8.30 -10.59
N GLU A 638 -19.69 -8.29 -11.83
CA GLU A 638 -20.40 -8.77 -13.03
C GLU A 638 -20.27 -10.29 -13.17
N LYS A 639 -19.12 -10.86 -12.80
CA LYS A 639 -18.83 -12.31 -12.93
C LYS A 639 -19.28 -13.12 -11.73
N THR A 640 -19.18 -12.56 -10.53
CA THR A 640 -19.41 -13.25 -9.26
C THR A 640 -20.17 -12.34 -8.26
N PRO A 641 -21.37 -11.81 -8.62
CA PRO A 641 -22.12 -10.88 -7.76
C PRO A 641 -22.51 -11.46 -6.40
N HIS A 642 -22.65 -12.77 -6.29
CA HIS A 642 -23.01 -13.47 -5.05
C HIS A 642 -21.83 -13.67 -4.08
N LEU A 643 -20.61 -13.30 -4.50
CA LEU A 643 -19.37 -13.41 -3.71
C LEU A 643 -18.83 -12.05 -3.24
N THR A 644 -19.61 -10.96 -3.37
CA THR A 644 -19.26 -9.68 -2.74
C THR A 644 -19.32 -9.80 -1.23
N ASP A 645 -18.66 -8.85 -0.55
CA ASP A 645 -18.69 -8.67 0.90
C ASP A 645 -18.00 -9.80 1.67
N VAL A 646 -17.70 -9.58 2.95
CA VAL A 646 -17.06 -10.60 3.81
C VAL A 646 -18.15 -11.57 4.28
N GLY A 647 -18.53 -12.50 3.40
CA GLY A 647 -19.61 -13.46 3.64
C GLY A 647 -19.26 -14.57 4.62
N CYS A 648 -20.26 -15.39 4.98
CA CYS A 648 -20.13 -16.59 5.82
C CYS A 648 -18.92 -17.46 5.43
N GLU A 649 -18.68 -17.64 4.13
CA GLU A 649 -17.62 -18.50 3.60
C GLU A 649 -16.19 -17.96 3.85
N ALA A 650 -16.04 -16.70 4.28
CA ALA A 650 -14.76 -16.14 4.71
C ALA A 650 -14.30 -16.67 6.08
N CYS A 651 -15.25 -17.05 6.95
CA CYS A 651 -14.97 -17.69 8.24
C CYS A 651 -15.08 -19.21 8.17
N HIS A 652 -16.16 -19.72 7.58
CA HIS A 652 -16.50 -21.15 7.60
C HIS A 652 -15.85 -21.97 6.45
N GLY A 653 -15.31 -21.30 5.44
CA GLY A 653 -14.91 -21.94 4.18
C GLY A 653 -16.08 -22.13 3.21
N ALA A 654 -15.81 -22.72 2.05
CA ALA A 654 -16.81 -22.86 0.98
C ALA A 654 -17.99 -23.77 1.38
N GLY A 655 -19.23 -23.34 1.10
CA GLY A 655 -20.44 -24.06 1.49
C GLY A 655 -20.94 -25.11 0.48
N GLY A 656 -20.41 -25.14 -0.74
CA GLY A 656 -21.02 -25.85 -1.87
C GLY A 656 -21.31 -27.32 -1.63
N ASN A 657 -20.32 -28.12 -1.19
CA ASN A 657 -20.52 -29.55 -0.95
C ASN A 657 -21.51 -29.81 0.19
N HIS A 658 -21.52 -28.97 1.23
CA HIS A 658 -22.47 -29.08 2.35
C HIS A 658 -23.90 -28.82 1.88
N CYS A 659 -24.15 -27.69 1.20
CA CYS A 659 -25.47 -27.39 0.65
C CYS A 659 -25.99 -28.50 -0.29
N ASP A 660 -25.10 -29.10 -1.08
CA ASP A 660 -25.42 -30.24 -1.93
C ASP A 660 -25.67 -31.54 -1.16
N ALA A 661 -25.10 -31.72 0.04
CA ALA A 661 -25.28 -32.90 0.88
C ALA A 661 -26.59 -32.86 1.69
N GLU A 662 -27.04 -31.69 2.14
CA GLU A 662 -28.34 -31.56 2.81
C GLU A 662 -29.52 -31.92 1.89
N THR A 663 -29.33 -31.87 0.56
CA THR A 663 -30.34 -32.33 -0.42
C THR A 663 -30.33 -33.85 -0.69
N LYS A 664 -29.38 -34.59 -0.11
CA LYS A 664 -29.17 -36.03 -0.34
C LYS A 664 -29.49 -36.81 0.92
N ASN A 665 -30.06 -38.00 0.79
CA ASN A 665 -30.32 -38.90 1.92
C ASN A 665 -29.05 -39.68 2.33
N ASP A 666 -28.00 -38.96 2.73
CA ASP A 666 -26.73 -39.52 3.22
C ASP A 666 -26.32 -38.83 4.54
N PRO A 667 -26.76 -39.37 5.69
CA PRO A 667 -26.46 -38.81 7.00
C PRO A 667 -24.97 -38.78 7.34
N ALA A 668 -24.17 -39.70 6.78
CA ALA A 668 -22.73 -39.74 7.04
C ALA A 668 -21.98 -38.63 6.29
N LEU A 669 -22.42 -38.31 5.06
CA LEU A 669 -21.90 -37.19 4.28
C LEU A 669 -22.36 -35.84 4.86
N GLN A 670 -23.62 -35.72 5.25
CA GLN A 670 -24.16 -34.53 5.95
C GLN A 670 -23.35 -34.22 7.22
N GLU A 671 -23.27 -35.18 8.15
CA GLU A 671 -22.53 -35.05 9.41
C GLU A 671 -21.07 -34.68 9.21
N LYS A 672 -20.40 -35.31 8.23
CA LYS A 672 -19.01 -34.99 7.85
C LYS A 672 -18.84 -33.54 7.39
N LEU A 673 -19.78 -33.00 6.63
CA LEU A 673 -19.68 -31.68 6.00
C LEU A 673 -20.16 -30.55 6.91
N ARG A 674 -21.20 -30.78 7.71
CA ARG A 674 -21.60 -29.90 8.82
C ARG A 674 -20.41 -29.67 9.76
N LYS A 675 -19.77 -30.75 10.23
CA LYS A 675 -18.54 -30.69 11.05
C LYS A 675 -17.35 -30.03 10.35
N ALA A 676 -17.29 -30.01 9.02
CA ALA A 676 -16.21 -29.36 8.28
C ALA A 676 -16.35 -27.84 8.18
N LEU A 677 -17.54 -27.29 8.46
CA LEU A 677 -17.84 -25.85 8.48
C LEU A 677 -17.92 -25.26 9.90
N VAL A 678 -17.77 -26.08 10.96
CA VAL A 678 -17.78 -25.58 12.35
C VAL A 678 -16.51 -24.75 12.61
N VAL A 679 -16.71 -23.49 12.99
CA VAL A 679 -15.65 -22.57 13.43
C VAL A 679 -15.68 -22.47 14.94
N THR A 680 -14.62 -22.90 15.63
CA THR A 680 -14.52 -22.64 17.08
C THR A 680 -14.08 -21.21 17.35
N LYS A 681 -14.48 -20.64 18.49
CA LYS A 681 -14.04 -19.31 18.95
C LYS A 681 -12.52 -19.16 18.97
N ALA A 682 -11.79 -20.23 19.31
CA ALA A 682 -10.33 -20.24 19.35
C ALA A 682 -9.69 -20.23 17.94
N GLU A 683 -10.37 -20.76 16.93
CA GLU A 683 -9.93 -20.67 15.53
C GLU A 683 -10.30 -19.30 14.93
N ALA A 684 -11.45 -18.74 15.28
CA ALA A 684 -11.81 -17.37 14.94
C ALA A 684 -10.78 -16.36 15.46
N GLU A 685 -10.43 -16.44 16.75
CA GLU A 685 -9.43 -15.58 17.40
C GLU A 685 -8.05 -15.68 16.74
N LYS A 686 -7.57 -16.91 16.49
CA LYS A 686 -6.17 -17.17 16.09
C LYS A 686 -5.92 -17.28 14.59
N ARG A 687 -6.95 -17.48 13.76
CA ARG A 687 -6.81 -17.75 12.31
C ARG A 687 -7.73 -16.89 11.44
N PHE A 688 -9.03 -16.82 11.72
CA PHE A 688 -9.97 -16.20 10.79
C PHE A 688 -10.08 -14.68 10.94
N CYS A 689 -10.17 -14.14 12.16
CA CYS A 689 -10.25 -12.69 12.34
C CYS A 689 -8.89 -12.02 12.07
N ALA A 690 -7.81 -12.55 12.64
CA ALA A 690 -6.47 -11.96 12.61
C ALA A 690 -5.80 -11.91 11.22
N THR A 691 -6.39 -12.53 10.18
CA THR A 691 -5.88 -12.44 8.80
C THR A 691 -6.42 -11.25 8.01
N CYS A 692 -7.48 -10.59 8.49
CA CYS A 692 -8.00 -9.32 7.94
C CYS A 692 -7.97 -8.18 8.97
N HIS A 693 -8.16 -8.50 10.26
CA HIS A 693 -8.07 -7.56 11.37
C HIS A 693 -6.63 -7.50 11.91
N ASP A 694 -5.74 -6.96 11.08
CA ASP A 694 -4.38 -6.57 11.49
C ASP A 694 -4.32 -5.09 11.92
N LEU A 695 -3.12 -4.65 12.32
CA LEU A 695 -2.83 -3.28 12.77
C LEU A 695 -3.02 -2.21 11.67
N ASP A 696 -3.03 -2.59 10.40
CA ASP A 696 -3.02 -1.68 9.25
C ASP A 696 -4.42 -1.52 8.66
N ASN A 697 -5.21 -2.60 8.69
CA ASN A 697 -6.58 -2.70 8.18
C ASN A 697 -7.65 -2.52 9.27
N SER A 698 -7.38 -2.93 10.52
CA SER A 698 -8.35 -2.84 11.63
C SER A 698 -7.68 -2.55 12.99
N PRO A 699 -7.01 -1.39 13.14
CA PRO A 699 -6.21 -1.04 14.32
C PRO A 699 -6.97 -0.96 15.65
N ASP A 700 -8.28 -0.70 15.62
CA ASP A 700 -9.13 -0.65 16.83
C ASP A 700 -9.77 -2.02 17.17
N PHE A 701 -9.38 -3.10 16.48
CA PHE A 701 -9.93 -4.44 16.70
C PHE A 701 -9.51 -5.03 18.05
N ASP A 702 -10.49 -5.46 18.84
CA ASP A 702 -10.32 -6.23 20.06
C ASP A 702 -11.24 -7.45 20.00
N PHE A 703 -10.69 -8.65 19.89
CA PHE A 703 -11.48 -9.87 19.68
C PHE A 703 -12.54 -10.07 20.77
N ALA A 704 -12.23 -9.74 22.03
CA ALA A 704 -13.17 -9.88 23.15
C ALA A 704 -14.39 -8.93 23.05
N THR A 705 -14.21 -7.75 22.45
CA THR A 705 -15.28 -6.75 22.24
C THR A 705 -16.03 -6.95 20.92
N TYR A 706 -15.35 -7.42 19.86
CA TYR A 706 -15.94 -7.59 18.53
C TYR A 706 -16.63 -8.95 18.32
N TRP A 707 -16.14 -10.02 18.95
CA TRP A 707 -16.74 -11.36 18.80
C TRP A 707 -18.25 -11.41 19.14
N PRO A 708 -18.75 -10.78 20.22
CA PRO A 708 -20.19 -10.75 20.54
C PRO A 708 -21.09 -10.05 19.50
N GLU A 709 -20.52 -9.31 18.53
CA GLU A 709 -21.31 -8.68 17.46
C GLU A 709 -21.53 -9.62 16.25
N ILE A 710 -20.81 -10.75 16.18
CA ILE A 710 -20.86 -11.73 15.08
C ILE A 710 -21.07 -13.19 15.53
N GLU A 711 -20.92 -13.49 16.83
CA GLU A 711 -21.07 -14.85 17.34
C GLU A 711 -22.50 -15.40 17.18
N HIS A 712 -22.58 -16.65 16.73
CA HIS A 712 -23.82 -17.35 16.44
C HIS A 712 -23.61 -18.85 16.65
N TYR A 713 -24.71 -19.58 16.86
CA TYR A 713 -24.69 -20.98 17.25
C TYR A 713 -25.85 -21.71 16.58
N GLU A 714 -25.52 -22.68 15.73
CA GLU A 714 -26.48 -23.65 15.21
C GLU A 714 -26.87 -24.66 16.30
N LYS A 715 -27.99 -25.35 16.13
CA LYS A 715 -28.58 -26.25 17.16
C LYS A 715 -28.25 -27.74 16.99
N GLU A 716 -27.40 -28.08 16.02
CA GLU A 716 -27.07 -29.45 15.60
C GLU A 716 -25.57 -29.74 15.82
#